data_AF-A0A965BBA1-F1
#
_entry.id   AF-A0A965BBA1-F1
#
_cell.length_a   1.000
_cell.length_b   1.000
_cell.length_c   1.000
_cell.angle_alpha   90.00
_cell.angle_beta   90.00
_cell.angle_gamma   90.00
#
_symmetry.space_group_name_H-M   'P 1'
#
loop_
_entity.id
_entity.type
_entity.pdbx_description
1 polymer ?
#
loop_
_entity_poly.entity_id
_entity_poly.type
_entity_poly.pdbx_seq_one_letter_code
_entity_poly.pdbx_strand_id
1 'polypeptide(L)'
;ATGNDGTATVSVTGPDTAGNAAVASGTTTFTVDTTAPTVALTYSLDASTYNASVSRPVKTGDTVTIKATMTEVVALSAAPTITLTATGGVTTVTSTSMTQVGSSLVYTYAYTVQASENGTVSASVSATDTATNALTSTAATAFIVDNTAPAVVLTYTDNGAANVTGPYKSGDSVTVTATFTETNALYGTPTLSLVAGTWTGTGGATLPAVTLSNGGSGLAYTGTFTIPAGNGTVTATVGATDTAGNTLSASGQTGFTIDNTAPTYAITYSRTAPLSAGAVTVTVTASEALSAVPVISIDQPGTTDISSAATSGSGPYTYVYTVVLANAGTYVDGTATVSVSGTDLAGNTGTTITSGGTFAIDTTAPTVSSIVRASSATALTTGASAPVFTVTFDESVSGVTAANFSVNAGSGIAGTTPTIASVSGSGTTWTVTLGVTGTTGDYGSNSAATLGLTVVPASNAVDAAGNALASATVSGSNESYNLDTTAPTAAVTYSPSRTVKSGETLTITATFNEAMTTAPTIALGGTNTVAATAMTSTSTTVWTYAHTVASGNGNVTVTLAGTDTAGNSLGTVTGTTFEVDNTAPTVAITYQEITDNASTPTSGYLSSLAHSVRGAKSVAIQVTATEAGGGATLTGSPAVTVTETGASSATTVTLTETSSGSKVWRGVYDVPSTGSDGTATVALTVSGIADEAGNVAAVATGQTTSFVIDNTAPSVAITYQEITDNASVPTSGYLASLATPVRGAKSVAIQVTATETGGGATLTGSPAVTVTPSGGSATTVTLTETS
;
A
#
# COMPACT_ATOMS: atom_id res chain seq x y z
N ALA A 1 -22.62 43.72 134.60
CA ALA A 1 -22.17 44.84 135.46
C ALA A 1 -21.68 45.95 134.55
N THR A 2 -22.02 47.22 134.79
CA THR A 2 -21.52 48.37 134.00
C THR A 2 -20.20 48.90 134.60
N GLY A 3 -19.33 47.99 135.05
CA GLY A 3 -18.07 48.33 135.70
C GLY A 3 -16.92 48.20 134.72
N ASN A 4 -16.02 49.16 134.70
CA ASN A 4 -14.76 49.09 133.96
C ASN A 4 -13.97 47.84 134.40
N ASP A 5 -13.25 47.23 133.45
CA ASP A 5 -12.44 46.05 133.73
C ASP A 5 -11.36 46.35 134.79
N GLY A 6 -11.04 45.33 135.58
CA GLY A 6 -9.98 45.40 136.58
C GLY A 6 -10.29 44.66 137.88
N THR A 7 -9.39 44.83 138.84
CA THR A 7 -9.50 44.19 140.16
C THR A 7 -10.51 44.94 141.03
N ALA A 8 -11.65 44.32 141.33
CA ALA A 8 -12.63 44.81 142.28
C ALA A 8 -12.30 44.31 143.69
N THR A 9 -12.30 45.23 144.66
CA THR A 9 -11.99 44.94 146.07
C THR A 9 -13.27 45.02 146.90
N VAL A 10 -13.56 43.98 147.69
CA VAL A 10 -14.69 44.00 148.63
C VAL A 10 -14.17 44.30 150.02
N SER A 11 -14.74 45.31 150.66
CA SER A 11 -14.54 45.60 152.08
C SER A 11 -15.89 45.80 152.78
N VAL A 12 -15.99 45.30 154.01
CA VAL A 12 -17.20 45.40 154.84
C VAL A 12 -16.88 46.25 156.06
N THR A 13 -17.68 47.26 156.34
CA THR A 13 -17.61 48.06 157.56
C THR A 13 -19.01 48.24 158.14
N GLY A 14 -19.13 48.26 159.46
CA GLY A 14 -20.39 48.49 160.18
C GLY A 14 -20.10 48.91 161.62
N PRO A 15 -20.79 49.94 162.15
CA PRO A 15 -20.68 50.30 163.55
C PRO A 15 -21.53 49.38 164.44
N ASP A 16 -21.08 49.12 165.67
CA ASP A 16 -21.96 48.57 166.70
C ASP A 16 -22.91 49.66 167.27
N THR A 17 -23.91 49.25 168.06
CA THR A 17 -24.87 50.16 168.71
C THR A 17 -24.25 51.09 169.75
N ALA A 18 -22.97 50.90 170.10
CA ALA A 18 -22.21 51.77 171.01
C ALA A 18 -21.30 52.77 170.27
N GLY A 19 -21.29 52.75 168.93
CA GLY A 19 -20.51 53.66 168.10
C GLY A 19 -19.08 53.20 167.80
N ASN A 20 -18.71 51.96 168.14
CA ASN A 20 -17.41 51.40 167.78
C ASN A 20 -17.47 50.92 166.32
N ALA A 21 -16.58 51.43 165.46
CA ALA A 21 -16.41 50.92 164.12
C ALA A 21 -15.71 49.55 164.15
N ALA A 22 -16.29 48.53 163.51
CA ALA A 22 -15.62 47.24 163.34
C ALA A 22 -14.32 47.42 162.54
N VAL A 23 -13.19 46.98 163.11
CA VAL A 23 -11.90 46.92 162.39
C VAL A 23 -12.00 45.78 161.38
N ALA A 24 -12.03 46.12 160.09
CA ALA A 24 -12.21 45.19 158.99
C ALA A 24 -11.08 44.14 158.94
N SER A 25 -11.44 42.86 159.06
CA SER A 25 -10.54 41.72 158.86
C SER A 25 -10.56 41.27 157.40
N GLY A 26 -9.70 41.88 156.57
CA GLY A 26 -9.27 41.36 155.26
C GLY A 26 -10.09 41.83 154.04
N THR A 27 -9.41 42.39 153.04
CA THR A 27 -9.94 42.61 151.69
C THR A 27 -9.78 41.35 150.84
N THR A 28 -10.85 40.88 150.21
CA THR A 28 -10.78 39.91 149.10
C THR A 28 -10.94 40.66 147.78
N THR A 29 -10.17 40.25 146.76
CA THR A 29 -10.22 40.83 145.42
C THR A 29 -10.73 39.80 144.42
N PHE A 30 -11.55 40.22 143.46
CA PHE A 30 -11.91 39.47 142.25
C PHE A 30 -11.71 40.36 141.03
N THR A 31 -11.42 39.78 139.87
CA THR A 31 -11.31 40.53 138.62
C THR A 31 -12.66 40.56 137.91
N VAL A 32 -13.09 41.75 137.51
CA VAL A 32 -14.20 41.95 136.58
C VAL A 32 -13.60 42.18 135.21
N ASP A 33 -14.01 41.36 134.25
CA ASP A 33 -13.61 41.45 132.86
C ASP A 33 -14.87 41.29 132.01
N THR A 34 -15.26 42.40 131.37
CA THR A 34 -16.47 42.53 130.56
C THR A 34 -16.15 42.88 129.11
N THR A 35 -14.87 43.05 128.77
CA THR A 35 -14.44 43.42 127.43
C THR A 35 -14.22 42.15 126.61
N ALA A 36 -14.97 42.02 125.53
CA ALA A 36 -14.72 40.95 124.57
C ALA A 36 -13.45 41.24 123.76
N PRO A 37 -12.64 40.21 123.44
CA PRO A 37 -11.51 40.40 122.54
C PRO A 37 -12.00 40.83 121.14
N THR A 38 -11.17 41.56 120.39
CA THR A 38 -11.38 41.86 118.97
C THR A 38 -10.23 41.30 118.14
N VAL A 39 -10.48 40.97 116.87
CA VAL A 39 -9.46 40.43 115.96
C VAL A 39 -9.26 41.33 114.74
N ALA A 40 -8.00 41.51 114.37
CA ALA A 40 -7.60 42.01 113.05
C ALA A 40 -6.99 40.85 112.23
N LEU A 41 -7.52 40.64 111.02
CA LEU A 41 -7.02 39.63 110.08
C LEU A 41 -6.11 40.28 109.04
N THR A 42 -4.97 39.64 108.82
CA THR A 42 -4.04 39.99 107.75
C THR A 42 -3.56 38.71 107.06
N TYR A 43 -3.18 38.82 105.80
CA TYR A 43 -2.91 37.69 104.91
C TYR A 43 -1.51 37.82 104.33
N SER A 44 -0.87 36.67 104.12
CA SER A 44 0.46 36.59 103.53
C SER A 44 0.58 35.38 102.62
N LEU A 45 1.30 35.53 101.51
CA LEU A 45 1.68 34.42 100.62
C LEU A 45 3.11 33.92 100.88
N ASP A 46 3.92 34.68 101.62
CA ASP A 46 5.35 34.39 101.85
C ASP A 46 5.72 34.32 103.35
N ALA A 47 4.73 34.46 104.24
CA ALA A 47 4.82 34.51 105.69
C ALA A 47 5.78 35.59 106.26
N SER A 48 6.32 36.48 105.41
CA SER A 48 7.27 37.53 105.77
C SER A 48 6.61 38.90 105.86
N THR A 49 5.58 39.15 105.04
CA THR A 49 4.78 40.39 105.05
C THR A 49 3.30 40.08 105.10
N TYR A 50 2.57 40.74 106.00
CA TYR A 50 1.14 40.53 106.23
C TYR A 50 0.36 41.78 105.84
N ASN A 51 -0.60 41.63 104.92
CA ASN A 51 -1.38 42.71 104.32
C ASN A 51 -2.88 42.55 104.60
N ALA A 52 -3.68 43.60 104.36
CA ALA A 52 -5.13 43.55 104.52
C ALA A 52 -5.84 42.58 103.55
N SER A 53 -5.19 42.27 102.42
CA SER A 53 -5.61 41.27 101.42
C SER A 53 -4.38 40.63 100.79
N VAL A 54 -4.55 39.50 100.09
CA VAL A 54 -3.50 38.98 99.21
C VAL A 54 -3.26 39.93 98.02
N SER A 55 -2.03 39.92 97.49
CA SER A 55 -1.60 40.83 96.41
C SER A 55 -2.05 40.40 95.00
N ARG A 56 -2.52 39.16 94.85
CA ARG A 56 -3.05 38.58 93.62
C ARG A 56 -4.03 37.45 93.96
N PRO A 57 -4.91 37.05 93.03
CA PRO A 57 -5.60 35.77 93.15
C PRO A 57 -4.60 34.62 93.36
N VAL A 58 -5.03 33.60 94.10
CA VAL A 58 -4.23 32.41 94.42
C VAL A 58 -4.81 31.20 93.70
N LYS A 59 -3.97 30.20 93.44
CA LYS A 59 -4.36 28.95 92.79
C LYS A 59 -4.02 27.74 93.65
N THR A 60 -4.40 26.56 93.16
CA THR A 60 -4.20 25.27 93.84
C THR A 60 -2.75 25.09 94.24
N GLY A 61 -2.54 24.70 95.49
CA GLY A 61 -1.21 24.51 96.07
C GLY A 61 -0.55 25.77 96.62
N ASP A 62 -1.03 26.96 96.27
CA ASP A 62 -0.62 28.18 96.96
C ASP A 62 -1.06 28.11 98.42
N THR A 63 -0.20 28.59 99.32
CA THR A 63 -0.49 28.63 100.75
C THR A 63 -0.69 30.07 101.21
N VAL A 64 -1.90 30.39 101.65
CA VAL A 64 -2.26 31.66 102.26
C VAL A 64 -2.11 31.52 103.78
N THR A 65 -1.15 32.23 104.35
CA THR A 65 -1.01 32.33 105.80
C THR A 65 -1.89 33.46 106.33
N ILE A 66 -2.87 33.11 107.16
CA ILE A 66 -3.82 34.02 107.77
C ILE A 66 -3.35 34.31 109.19
N LYS A 67 -3.09 35.57 109.51
CA LYS A 67 -2.69 36.03 110.83
C LYS A 67 -3.83 36.77 111.50
N ALA A 68 -4.24 36.24 112.65
CA ALA A 68 -5.17 36.85 113.59
C ALA A 68 -4.38 37.54 114.71
N THR A 69 -4.60 38.83 114.90
CA THR A 69 -4.03 39.61 116.01
C THR A 69 -5.16 40.05 116.95
N MET A 70 -5.11 39.58 118.19
CA MET A 70 -6.11 39.84 119.23
C MET A 70 -5.76 41.09 120.05
N THR A 71 -6.76 41.78 120.61
CA THR A 71 -6.55 43.03 121.37
C THR A 71 -6.26 42.88 122.87
N GLU A 72 -6.41 41.71 123.48
CA GLU A 72 -6.35 41.57 124.96
C GLU A 72 -5.44 40.43 125.48
N VAL A 73 -4.63 40.75 126.50
CA VAL A 73 -3.51 39.98 127.08
C VAL A 73 -3.90 38.94 128.13
N VAL A 74 -5.10 38.98 128.69
CA VAL A 74 -5.52 37.96 129.68
C VAL A 74 -5.85 36.68 128.91
N ALA A 75 -5.21 35.58 129.30
CA ALA A 75 -5.08 34.36 128.53
C ALA A 75 -6.40 33.88 127.88
N LEU A 76 -6.36 33.47 126.62
CA LEU A 76 -7.53 32.83 126.00
C LEU A 76 -7.84 31.50 126.71
N SER A 77 -9.12 31.16 126.85
CA SER A 77 -9.52 29.88 127.46
C SER A 77 -9.14 28.66 126.60
N ALA A 78 -8.98 28.87 125.29
CA ALA A 78 -8.53 27.90 124.31
C ALA A 78 -7.87 28.59 123.11
N ALA A 79 -7.16 27.84 122.28
CA ALA A 79 -6.64 28.36 121.02
C ALA A 79 -7.81 28.83 120.12
N PRO A 80 -7.72 30.01 119.48
CA PRO A 80 -8.77 30.51 118.61
C PRO A 80 -8.94 29.57 117.40
N THR A 81 -10.16 29.47 116.90
CA THR A 81 -10.49 28.66 115.72
C THR A 81 -10.82 29.52 114.53
N ILE A 82 -10.42 29.12 113.33
CA ILE A 82 -10.72 29.80 112.08
C ILE A 82 -11.69 28.99 111.22
N THR A 83 -12.59 29.69 110.54
CA THR A 83 -13.49 29.14 109.52
C THR A 83 -13.29 29.90 108.21
N LEU A 84 -13.14 29.17 107.11
CA LEU A 84 -13.01 29.73 105.76
C LEU A 84 -14.23 29.38 104.92
N THR A 85 -14.85 30.38 104.32
CA THR A 85 -16.04 30.20 103.48
C THR A 85 -15.77 30.72 102.07
N ALA A 86 -15.82 29.82 101.09
CA ALA A 86 -15.81 30.17 99.67
C ALA A 86 -17.23 30.50 99.18
N THR A 87 -17.37 31.59 98.43
CA THR A 87 -18.62 31.93 97.74
C THR A 87 -18.73 31.06 96.49
N GLY A 88 -19.39 29.91 96.58
CA GLY A 88 -19.47 28.96 95.45
C GLY A 88 -19.65 27.47 95.80
N GLY A 89 -19.61 27.10 97.09
CA GLY A 89 -20.15 25.81 97.55
C GLY A 89 -19.22 24.60 97.54
N VAL A 90 -17.91 24.75 97.32
CA VAL A 90 -16.97 23.62 97.36
C VAL A 90 -15.98 23.77 98.52
N THR A 91 -16.45 23.31 99.67
CA THR A 91 -15.77 23.04 100.95
C THR A 91 -15.35 24.24 101.81
N THR A 92 -15.90 24.24 103.02
CA THR A 92 -15.60 25.12 104.15
C THR A 92 -14.50 24.46 104.98
N VAL A 93 -13.41 25.16 105.31
CA VAL A 93 -12.63 24.76 106.48
C VAL A 93 -13.51 25.04 107.69
N THR A 94 -14.12 24.01 108.26
CA THR A 94 -14.98 24.16 109.44
C THR A 94 -14.13 24.18 110.70
N SER A 95 -14.03 25.36 111.32
CA SER A 95 -13.55 25.56 112.70
C SER A 95 -12.29 24.78 113.08
N THR A 96 -11.16 25.17 112.51
CA THR A 96 -9.84 24.56 112.82
C THR A 96 -9.08 25.42 113.81
N SER A 97 -8.41 24.81 114.80
CA SER A 97 -7.54 25.54 115.74
C SER A 97 -6.38 26.25 115.03
N MET A 98 -6.15 27.51 115.37
CA MET A 98 -5.00 28.28 114.91
C MET A 98 -3.78 28.04 115.82
N THR A 99 -2.59 28.25 115.28
CA THR A 99 -1.33 28.08 116.00
C THR A 99 -0.86 29.41 116.57
N GLN A 100 -0.53 29.47 117.86
CA GLN A 100 0.05 30.67 118.48
C GLN A 100 1.47 30.91 117.97
N VAL A 101 1.80 32.16 117.60
CA VAL A 101 3.12 32.52 117.10
C VAL A 101 3.61 33.82 117.74
N GLY A 102 4.73 33.75 118.44
CA GLY A 102 5.34 34.92 119.09
C GLY A 102 4.62 35.28 120.39
N SER A 103 3.88 36.39 120.40
CA SER A 103 3.14 36.84 121.59
C SER A 103 1.87 36.01 121.82
N SER A 104 1.32 36.06 123.03
CA SER A 104 0.07 35.38 123.38
C SER A 104 -1.17 35.87 122.60
N LEU A 105 -1.01 36.94 121.81
CA LEU A 105 -2.07 37.63 121.06
C LEU A 105 -2.12 37.29 119.58
N VAL A 106 -1.10 36.60 119.06
CA VAL A 106 -0.92 36.42 117.62
C VAL A 106 -1.05 34.93 117.27
N TYR A 107 -1.96 34.65 116.35
CA TYR A 107 -2.25 33.30 115.89
C TYR A 107 -2.22 33.24 114.37
N THR A 108 -1.71 32.15 113.82
CA THR A 108 -1.66 31.93 112.38
C THR A 108 -2.34 30.63 111.98
N TYR A 109 -2.88 30.63 110.77
CA TYR A 109 -3.37 29.44 110.08
C TYR A 109 -2.86 29.46 108.64
N ALA A 110 -2.17 28.38 108.24
CA ALA A 110 -1.71 28.21 106.87
C ALA A 110 -2.77 27.42 106.09
N TYR A 111 -3.38 28.07 105.11
CA TYR A 111 -4.37 27.47 104.25
C TYR A 111 -3.78 27.17 102.88
N THR A 112 -3.73 25.90 102.49
CA THR A 112 -3.37 25.50 101.13
C THR A 112 -4.64 25.42 100.27
N VAL A 113 -4.66 26.18 99.18
CA VAL A 113 -5.79 26.23 98.24
C VAL A 113 -5.99 24.87 97.57
N GLN A 114 -7.24 24.40 97.51
CA GLN A 114 -7.58 23.09 96.93
C GLN A 114 -7.97 23.19 95.44
N ALA A 115 -7.83 22.07 94.73
CA ALA A 115 -8.12 21.96 93.30
C ALA A 115 -9.56 22.29 92.89
N SER A 116 -10.51 22.10 93.81
CA SER A 116 -11.94 22.23 93.54
C SER A 116 -12.51 23.60 93.88
N GLU A 117 -11.67 24.53 94.34
CA GLU A 117 -12.08 25.86 94.79
C GLU A 117 -12.02 26.86 93.63
N ASN A 118 -12.92 27.84 93.64
CA ASN A 118 -12.90 28.98 92.73
C ASN A 118 -13.75 30.10 93.33
N GLY A 119 -13.37 31.36 93.08
CA GLY A 119 -14.07 32.54 93.56
C GLY A 119 -13.55 33.09 94.88
N THR A 120 -14.35 33.95 95.53
CA THR A 120 -13.91 34.69 96.73
C THR A 120 -14.00 33.84 97.99
N VAL A 121 -12.90 33.80 98.75
CA VAL A 121 -12.82 33.20 100.08
C VAL A 121 -12.88 34.29 101.14
N SER A 122 -13.65 34.04 102.19
CA SER A 122 -13.77 34.88 103.37
C SER A 122 -13.31 34.12 104.61
N ALA A 123 -12.69 34.83 105.57
CA ALA A 123 -12.19 34.26 106.80
C ALA A 123 -12.90 34.86 108.01
N SER A 124 -13.26 33.99 108.96
CA SER A 124 -13.83 34.38 110.27
C SER A 124 -13.12 33.61 111.38
N VAL A 125 -12.84 34.27 112.49
CA VAL A 125 -12.20 33.67 113.67
C VAL A 125 -13.20 33.65 114.82
N SER A 126 -13.12 32.63 115.66
CA SER A 126 -13.88 32.48 116.90
C SER A 126 -12.93 32.23 118.07
N ALA A 127 -13.15 32.93 119.17
CA ALA A 127 -12.36 32.84 120.39
C ALA A 127 -13.18 33.30 121.61
N THR A 128 -12.78 32.85 122.80
CA THR A 128 -13.28 33.34 124.09
C THR A 128 -12.11 33.65 125.00
N ASP A 129 -12.20 34.73 125.78
CA ASP A 129 -11.22 35.01 126.84
C ASP A 129 -11.44 34.09 128.06
N THR A 130 -10.61 34.23 129.10
CA THR A 130 -10.77 33.50 130.38
C THR A 130 -12.03 33.85 131.16
N ALA A 131 -12.59 35.04 130.97
CA ALA A 131 -13.86 35.45 131.57
C ALA A 131 -15.07 34.95 130.76
N THR A 132 -14.81 34.20 129.68
CA THR A 132 -15.77 33.61 128.73
C THR A 132 -16.49 34.62 127.84
N ASN A 133 -16.00 35.86 127.74
CA ASN A 133 -16.53 36.80 126.75
C ASN A 133 -16.13 36.32 125.34
N ALA A 134 -17.11 36.25 124.43
CA ALA A 134 -16.89 35.81 123.06
C ALA A 134 -16.37 36.95 122.19
N LEU A 135 -15.43 36.63 121.29
CA LEU A 135 -14.84 37.55 120.32
C LEU A 135 -15.89 38.40 119.58
N THR A 136 -15.70 39.72 119.59
CA THR A 136 -16.52 40.68 118.84
C THR A 136 -15.72 41.32 117.69
N SER A 137 -15.54 40.60 116.57
CA SER A 137 -15.40 41.24 115.25
C SER A 137 -15.66 40.30 114.08
N THR A 138 -15.95 40.95 112.94
CA THR A 138 -16.70 40.48 111.76
C THR A 138 -15.80 39.86 110.68
N ALA A 139 -16.37 38.91 109.94
CA ALA A 139 -15.76 38.30 108.76
C ALA A 139 -15.22 39.36 107.76
N ALA A 140 -14.01 39.16 107.25
CA ALA A 140 -13.42 39.97 106.19
C ALA A 140 -13.36 39.16 104.88
N THR A 141 -13.67 39.80 103.76
CA THR A 141 -13.36 39.25 102.42
C THR A 141 -11.85 39.12 102.27
N ALA A 142 -11.34 37.91 102.08
CA ALA A 142 -9.95 37.58 102.38
C ALA A 142 -9.07 37.51 101.12
N PHE A 143 -9.48 36.73 100.11
CA PHE A 143 -8.73 36.52 98.88
C PHE A 143 -9.58 35.88 97.78
N ILE A 144 -9.10 35.91 96.54
CA ILE A 144 -9.74 35.25 95.39
C ILE A 144 -8.94 33.99 95.08
N VAL A 145 -9.64 32.85 95.00
CA VAL A 145 -9.11 31.61 94.44
C VAL A 145 -9.49 31.54 92.98
N ASP A 146 -8.51 31.29 92.12
CA ASP A 146 -8.73 31.06 90.70
C ASP A 146 -7.86 29.90 90.23
N ASN A 147 -8.51 28.77 89.98
CA ASN A 147 -7.94 27.53 89.47
C ASN A 147 -8.29 27.31 88.00
N THR A 148 -8.97 28.27 87.36
CA THR A 148 -9.43 28.12 85.99
C THR A 148 -8.32 28.55 85.06
N ALA A 149 -7.68 27.59 84.38
CA ALA A 149 -6.74 27.93 83.33
C ALA A 149 -7.47 28.62 82.15
N PRO A 150 -6.83 29.61 81.49
CA PRO A 150 -7.42 30.20 80.30
C PRO A 150 -7.53 29.14 79.19
N ALA A 151 -8.56 29.25 78.35
CA ALA A 151 -8.70 28.49 77.11
C ALA A 151 -8.82 29.44 75.91
N VAL A 152 -8.28 29.02 74.76
CA VAL A 152 -8.15 29.86 73.55
C VAL A 152 -8.77 29.18 72.32
N VAL A 153 -9.35 29.98 71.42
CA VAL A 153 -9.72 29.57 70.07
C VAL A 153 -8.95 30.41 69.07
N LEU A 154 -8.29 29.74 68.12
CA LEU A 154 -7.60 30.40 67.00
C LEU A 154 -8.48 30.44 65.75
N THR A 155 -8.59 31.62 65.15
CA THR A 155 -9.20 31.80 63.83
C THR A 155 -8.27 32.57 62.90
N TYR A 156 -8.34 32.27 61.61
CA TYR A 156 -7.49 32.87 60.58
C TYR A 156 -8.30 33.59 59.53
N THR A 157 -7.81 34.76 59.11
CA THR A 157 -8.39 35.52 58.02
C THR A 157 -7.28 35.96 57.06
N ASP A 158 -7.52 35.87 55.76
CA ASP A 158 -6.63 36.40 54.74
C ASP A 158 -7.31 37.56 54.01
N ASN A 159 -6.65 38.71 53.96
CA ASN A 159 -7.08 39.92 53.25
C ASN A 159 -8.57 40.33 53.45
N GLY A 160 -9.13 40.05 54.65
CA GLY A 160 -10.52 40.37 55.02
C GLY A 160 -11.54 39.23 54.85
N ALA A 161 -11.15 38.08 54.30
CA ALA A 161 -11.99 36.88 54.24
C ALA A 161 -11.89 36.07 55.55
N ALA A 162 -13.03 35.81 56.20
CA ALA A 162 -13.09 35.09 57.48
C ALA A 162 -13.10 33.57 57.29
N ASN A 163 -12.46 32.82 58.21
CA ASN A 163 -12.47 31.35 58.27
C ASN A 163 -11.89 30.64 57.03
N VAL A 164 -10.80 31.18 56.49
CA VAL A 164 -10.06 30.51 55.41
C VAL A 164 -9.13 29.48 56.06
N THR A 165 -9.59 28.25 56.31
CA THR A 165 -8.70 27.14 56.76
C THR A 165 -7.95 26.47 55.61
N GLY A 166 -8.12 26.98 54.39
CA GLY A 166 -7.43 26.50 53.20
C GLY A 166 -5.92 26.80 53.23
N PRO A 167 -5.14 26.16 52.33
CA PRO A 167 -3.74 26.50 52.19
C PRO A 167 -3.55 27.96 51.74
N TYR A 168 -2.53 28.62 52.26
CA TYR A 168 -2.12 29.96 51.84
C TYR A 168 -0.89 29.91 50.96
N LYS A 169 -0.66 30.92 50.13
CA LYS A 169 0.55 31.07 49.31
C LYS A 169 1.42 32.24 49.77
N SER A 170 2.65 32.26 49.28
CA SER A 170 3.66 33.28 49.59
C SER A 170 3.16 34.66 49.21
N GLY A 171 3.30 35.60 50.15
CA GLY A 171 2.82 36.97 49.99
C GLY A 171 1.41 37.21 50.53
N ASP A 172 0.63 36.17 50.82
CA ASP A 172 -0.66 36.31 51.49
C ASP A 172 -0.46 36.94 52.88
N SER A 173 -1.43 37.78 53.28
CA SER A 173 -1.37 38.54 54.53
C SER A 173 -2.37 37.97 55.52
N VAL A 174 -1.91 36.99 56.29
CA VAL A 174 -2.75 36.25 57.24
C VAL A 174 -2.81 36.98 58.57
N THR A 175 -4.02 37.22 59.04
CA THR A 175 -4.33 37.68 60.40
C THR A 175 -4.78 36.50 61.24
N VAL A 176 -4.08 36.25 62.34
CA VAL A 176 -4.47 35.26 63.36
C VAL A 176 -5.13 36.00 64.52
N THR A 177 -6.30 35.51 64.93
CA THR A 177 -7.05 36.00 66.09
C THR A 177 -7.10 34.91 67.15
N ALA A 178 -6.54 35.18 68.32
CA ALA A 178 -6.63 34.36 69.51
C ALA A 178 -7.71 34.91 70.43
N THR A 179 -8.80 34.16 70.60
CA THR A 179 -9.91 34.55 71.49
C THR A 179 -9.90 33.70 72.74
N PHE A 180 -9.70 34.33 73.89
CA PHE A 180 -9.70 33.69 75.20
C PHE A 180 -11.11 33.65 75.80
N THR A 181 -11.38 32.64 76.62
CA THR A 181 -12.70 32.42 77.23
C THR A 181 -12.81 32.88 78.68
N GLU A 182 -11.67 33.22 79.31
CA GLU A 182 -11.61 33.59 80.72
C GLU A 182 -11.78 35.10 80.93
N THR A 183 -12.65 35.50 81.86
CA THR A 183 -12.96 36.91 82.15
C THR A 183 -11.94 37.60 83.06
N ASN A 184 -11.10 36.86 83.78
CA ASN A 184 -10.03 37.46 84.57
C ASN A 184 -8.91 37.96 83.65
N ALA A 185 -8.26 39.05 84.03
CA ALA A 185 -7.21 39.64 83.21
C ALA A 185 -6.04 38.64 83.04
N LEU A 186 -5.54 38.51 81.82
CA LEU A 186 -4.29 37.79 81.56
C LEU A 186 -3.10 38.56 82.14
N TYR A 187 -2.09 37.84 82.62
CA TYR A 187 -0.85 38.43 83.06
C TYR A 187 0.06 38.71 81.85
N GLY A 188 0.23 40.00 81.52
CA GLY A 188 1.04 40.44 80.39
C GLY A 188 0.34 40.28 79.04
N THR A 189 1.11 40.45 77.95
CA THR A 189 0.63 40.23 76.58
C THR A 189 0.87 38.77 76.19
N PRO A 190 -0.17 38.01 75.75
CA PRO A 190 0.01 36.66 75.27
C PRO A 190 0.94 36.65 74.05
N THR A 191 1.80 35.64 73.96
CA THR A 191 2.74 35.51 72.84
C THR A 191 2.28 34.38 71.94
N LEU A 192 2.24 34.63 70.62
CA LEU A 192 2.04 33.59 69.63
C LEU A 192 3.39 33.06 69.18
N SER A 193 3.56 31.74 69.26
CA SER A 193 4.65 31.01 68.65
C SER A 193 4.12 30.18 67.49
N LEU A 194 4.55 30.53 66.27
CA LEU A 194 4.33 29.72 65.09
C LEU A 194 5.47 28.71 64.98
N VAL A 195 5.14 27.43 65.06
CA VAL A 195 6.11 26.34 64.95
C VAL A 195 5.88 25.64 63.62
N ALA A 196 6.92 25.58 62.81
CA ALA A 196 6.93 24.78 61.60
C ALA A 196 6.77 23.30 61.97
N GLY A 197 5.73 22.64 61.45
CA GLY A 197 5.54 21.19 61.63
C GLY A 197 6.42 20.43 60.62
N THR A 198 5.94 20.35 59.38
CA THR A 198 6.69 19.81 58.23
C THR A 198 6.86 20.93 57.20
N TRP A 199 7.81 21.83 57.43
CA TRP A 199 8.11 22.92 56.51
C TRP A 199 9.36 22.60 55.69
N THR A 200 9.28 22.74 54.36
CA THR A 200 10.36 22.35 53.43
C THR A 200 11.09 23.53 52.80
N GLY A 201 10.88 24.76 53.28
CA GLY A 201 11.45 25.93 52.62
C GLY A 201 12.97 25.93 52.62
N THR A 202 13.52 26.24 51.45
CA THR A 202 14.95 26.36 51.21
C THR A 202 15.47 27.71 51.71
N GLY A 203 16.69 27.74 52.25
CA GLY A 203 17.42 28.98 52.54
C GLY A 203 17.29 29.57 53.94
N GLY A 204 16.78 28.82 54.93
CA GLY A 204 16.74 29.28 56.32
C GLY A 204 15.67 30.34 56.61
N ALA A 205 14.65 30.46 55.76
CA ALA A 205 13.48 31.29 56.05
C ALA A 205 12.79 30.77 57.32
N THR A 206 12.72 31.59 58.35
CA THR A 206 11.99 31.25 59.58
C THR A 206 10.58 31.81 59.49
N LEU A 207 9.60 31.10 60.06
CA LEU A 207 8.29 31.70 60.30
C LEU A 207 8.50 32.94 61.18
N PRO A 208 7.91 34.10 60.84
CA PRO A 208 8.10 35.32 61.63
C PRO A 208 7.49 35.13 63.03
N ALA A 209 8.17 35.67 64.04
CA ALA A 209 7.56 35.83 65.35
C ALA A 209 6.39 36.83 65.22
N VAL A 210 5.20 36.42 65.63
CA VAL A 210 4.00 37.27 65.55
C VAL A 210 3.66 37.77 66.95
N THR A 211 3.79 39.07 67.15
CA THR A 211 3.33 39.71 68.38
C THR A 211 1.82 39.89 68.31
N LEU A 212 1.11 39.35 69.28
CA LEU A 212 -0.33 39.56 69.42
C LEU A 212 -0.58 40.88 70.14
N SER A 213 -1.52 41.67 69.61
CA SER A 213 -1.96 42.93 70.22
C SER A 213 -3.44 42.86 70.58
N ASN A 214 -3.81 43.46 71.71
CA ASN A 214 -5.21 43.57 72.11
C ASN A 214 -5.84 44.78 71.41
N GLY A 215 -6.91 44.56 70.65
CA GLY A 215 -7.65 45.61 69.97
C GLY A 215 -8.53 46.49 70.88
N GLY A 216 -8.57 46.24 72.20
CA GLY A 216 -9.38 47.00 73.18
C GLY A 216 -9.52 46.29 74.53
N SER A 217 -10.58 46.57 75.29
CA SER A 217 -10.86 45.93 76.60
C SER A 217 -11.47 44.51 76.48
N GLY A 218 -11.04 43.73 75.48
CA GLY A 218 -11.64 42.44 75.12
C GLY A 218 -10.70 41.24 75.29
N LEU A 219 -11.27 40.03 75.15
CA LEU A 219 -10.57 38.75 75.23
C LEU A 219 -9.96 38.29 73.89
N ALA A 220 -9.94 39.14 72.87
CA ALA A 220 -9.45 38.82 71.53
C ALA A 220 -8.16 39.56 71.21
N TYR A 221 -7.16 38.82 70.77
CA TYR A 221 -5.84 39.34 70.41
C TYR A 221 -5.52 39.00 68.96
N THR A 222 -5.05 39.98 68.20
CA THR A 222 -4.77 39.83 66.77
C THR A 222 -3.31 40.06 66.44
N GLY A 223 -2.78 39.29 65.50
CA GLY A 223 -1.47 39.49 64.91
C GLY A 223 -1.51 39.23 63.41
N THR A 224 -0.72 39.97 62.63
CA THR A 224 -0.65 39.84 61.17
C THR A 224 0.75 39.42 60.75
N PHE A 225 0.85 38.51 59.78
CA PHE A 225 2.11 38.10 59.19
C PHE A 225 1.95 37.76 57.71
N THR A 226 3.05 37.85 56.97
CA THR A 226 3.11 37.48 55.55
C THR A 226 3.61 36.05 55.41
N ILE A 227 2.94 35.27 54.57
CA ILE A 227 3.33 33.88 54.30
C ILE A 227 4.67 33.85 53.56
N PRO A 228 5.68 33.11 54.06
CA PRO A 228 6.97 32.98 53.40
C PRO A 228 6.93 31.97 52.24
N ALA A 229 8.02 31.91 51.48
CA ALA A 229 8.23 30.86 50.48
C ALA A 229 8.37 29.47 51.13
N GLY A 230 7.99 28.43 50.38
CA GLY A 230 8.07 27.02 50.79
C GLY A 230 6.71 26.41 51.11
N ASN A 231 6.63 25.08 51.15
CA ASN A 231 5.38 24.36 51.41
C ASN A 231 5.42 23.70 52.78
N GLY A 232 4.25 23.45 53.36
CA GLY A 232 4.18 22.65 54.58
C GLY A 232 3.01 22.91 55.48
N THR A 233 3.05 22.24 56.64
CA THR A 233 2.10 22.46 57.72
C THR A 233 2.69 23.42 58.76
N VAL A 234 1.90 24.39 59.20
CA VAL A 234 2.25 25.32 60.28
C VAL A 234 1.36 25.04 61.47
N THR A 235 1.98 24.81 62.63
CA THR A 235 1.27 24.71 63.91
C THR A 235 1.36 26.05 64.62
N ALA A 236 0.22 26.60 65.01
CA ALA A 236 0.19 27.83 65.81
C ALA A 236 -0.02 27.46 67.28
N THR A 237 0.83 27.99 68.15
CA THR A 237 0.72 27.81 69.60
C THR A 237 0.73 29.16 70.30
N VAL A 238 -0.12 29.36 71.30
CA VAL A 238 -0.20 30.57 72.11
C VAL A 238 0.25 30.23 73.53
N GLY A 239 1.14 31.05 74.08
CA GLY A 239 1.46 31.06 75.50
C GLY A 239 0.64 32.13 76.21
N ALA A 240 -0.13 31.74 77.22
CA ALA A 240 -0.84 32.68 78.09
C ALA A 240 -0.85 32.18 79.55
N THR A 241 -0.87 33.12 80.48
CA THR A 241 -0.99 32.87 81.93
C THR A 241 -1.95 33.90 82.50
N ASP A 242 -2.89 33.49 83.34
CA ASP A 242 -3.80 34.41 84.03
C ASP A 242 -3.11 35.13 85.21
N THR A 243 -3.82 36.05 85.88
CA THR A 243 -3.31 36.75 87.07
C THR A 243 -3.09 35.87 88.31
N ALA A 244 -3.70 34.68 88.38
CA ALA A 244 -3.47 33.69 89.44
C ALA A 244 -2.24 32.82 89.17
N GLY A 245 -1.72 32.86 87.94
CA GLY A 245 -0.59 32.08 87.49
C GLY A 245 -0.97 30.74 86.87
N ASN A 246 -2.24 30.49 86.49
CA ASN A 246 -2.60 29.31 85.71
C ASN A 246 -2.18 29.48 84.25
N THR A 247 -1.52 28.47 83.70
CA THR A 247 -1.09 28.46 82.29
C THR A 247 -2.19 27.94 81.38
N LEU A 248 -2.26 28.45 80.16
CA LEU A 248 -3.22 28.06 79.12
C LEU A 248 -3.43 26.53 79.02
N SER A 249 -4.69 26.10 78.99
CA SER A 249 -5.06 24.73 78.60
C SER A 249 -4.90 24.55 77.09
N ALA A 250 -4.12 23.57 76.64
CA ALA A 250 -3.66 23.43 75.26
C ALA A 250 -4.76 23.22 74.17
N SER A 251 -6.02 23.07 74.55
CA SER A 251 -7.17 22.84 73.65
C SER A 251 -7.56 24.08 72.84
N GLY A 252 -7.89 23.90 71.55
CA GLY A 252 -8.40 24.97 70.67
C GLY A 252 -7.36 25.69 69.81
N GLN A 253 -6.11 25.21 69.84
CA GLN A 253 -5.04 25.68 68.97
C GLN A 253 -5.03 24.88 67.65
N THR A 254 -5.36 25.54 66.55
CA THR A 254 -5.39 24.95 65.20
C THR A 254 -4.24 25.47 64.36
N GLY A 255 -3.77 24.69 63.38
CA GLY A 255 -2.76 25.11 62.41
C GLY A 255 -3.36 25.49 61.04
N PHE A 256 -2.49 25.73 60.07
CA PHE A 256 -2.84 25.93 58.66
C PHE A 256 -1.77 25.31 57.75
N THR A 257 -2.04 25.24 56.45
CA THR A 257 -1.07 24.77 55.45
C THR A 257 -0.57 25.92 54.59
N ILE A 258 0.66 25.83 54.11
CA ILE A 258 1.23 26.71 53.11
C ILE A 258 1.43 25.88 51.85
N ASP A 259 0.93 26.39 50.73
CA ASP A 259 1.09 25.81 49.41
C ASP A 259 1.47 26.90 48.40
N ASN A 260 2.69 26.78 47.89
CA ASN A 260 3.31 27.63 46.89
C ASN A 260 3.54 26.86 45.58
N THR A 261 3.10 25.61 45.49
CA THR A 261 3.26 24.82 44.28
C THR A 261 2.11 25.12 43.35
N ALA A 262 2.43 25.65 42.17
CA ALA A 262 1.42 25.77 41.12
C ALA A 262 1.10 24.40 40.52
N PRO A 263 -0.16 24.16 40.11
CA PRO A 263 -0.55 22.88 39.52
C PRO A 263 0.18 22.63 38.19
N THR A 264 0.54 21.37 37.97
CA THR A 264 1.09 20.87 36.69
C THR A 264 0.12 19.88 36.06
N TYR A 265 0.22 19.67 34.74
CA TYR A 265 -0.78 18.89 33.99
C TYR A 265 -0.15 17.79 33.13
N ALA A 266 -0.73 16.59 33.21
CA ALA A 266 -0.49 15.49 32.28
C ALA A 266 -1.70 15.31 31.35
N ILE A 267 -1.45 15.23 30.04
CA ILE A 267 -2.49 15.14 29.00
C ILE A 267 -2.45 13.79 28.31
N THR A 268 -3.63 13.21 28.08
CA THR A 268 -3.81 11.99 27.28
C THR A 268 -4.94 12.16 26.28
N TYR A 269 -4.95 11.31 25.25
CA TYR A 269 -5.89 11.37 24.12
C TYR A 269 -6.61 10.04 23.97
N SER A 270 -7.90 10.07 23.61
CA SER A 270 -8.68 8.85 23.36
C SER A 270 -8.28 8.09 22.10
N ARG A 271 -7.43 8.68 21.25
CA ARG A 271 -6.94 8.11 19.99
C ARG A 271 -5.41 8.29 19.95
N THR A 272 -4.73 7.34 19.32
CA THR A 272 -3.27 7.38 19.14
C THR A 272 -2.92 8.23 17.93
N ALA A 273 -1.96 9.15 18.10
CA ALA A 273 -1.45 9.98 17.01
C ALA A 273 -0.58 9.16 16.01
N PRO A 274 -0.50 9.55 14.73
CA PRO A 274 -1.15 10.72 14.13
C PRO A 274 -2.68 10.59 14.05
N LEU A 275 -3.41 11.70 14.17
CA LEU A 275 -4.87 11.70 14.20
C LEU A 275 -5.47 12.09 12.85
N SER A 276 -6.36 11.26 12.33
CA SER A 276 -7.28 11.64 11.24
C SER A 276 -8.45 12.49 11.74
N ALA A 277 -9.16 13.13 10.80
CA ALA A 277 -10.26 14.04 11.08
C ALA A 277 -11.35 13.40 11.96
N GLY A 278 -11.98 14.21 12.81
CA GLY A 278 -13.04 13.78 13.72
C GLY A 278 -12.74 14.03 15.20
N ALA A 279 -13.64 13.55 16.06
CA ALA A 279 -13.58 13.83 17.49
C ALA A 279 -12.44 13.06 18.20
N VAL A 280 -11.75 13.76 19.10
CA VAL A 280 -10.78 13.20 20.06
C VAL A 280 -11.09 13.78 21.44
N THR A 281 -11.15 12.91 22.45
CA THR A 281 -11.30 13.36 23.84
C THR A 281 -9.93 13.60 24.42
N VAL A 282 -9.67 14.84 24.82
CA VAL A 282 -8.48 15.27 25.55
C VAL A 282 -8.77 15.13 27.04
N THR A 283 -7.92 14.38 27.76
CA THR A 283 -8.05 14.16 29.20
C THR A 283 -6.87 14.79 29.92
N VAL A 284 -7.14 15.70 30.84
CA VAL A 284 -6.19 16.50 31.60
C VAL A 284 -6.19 16.06 33.06
N THR A 285 -5.03 15.66 33.58
CA THR A 285 -4.84 15.32 34.99
C THR A 285 -3.96 16.38 35.64
N ALA A 286 -4.49 17.08 36.65
CA ALA A 286 -3.73 18.04 37.44
C ALA A 286 -2.93 17.32 38.55
N SER A 287 -1.79 17.87 38.95
CA SER A 287 -0.96 17.34 40.05
C SER A 287 -1.60 17.47 41.43
N GLU A 288 -2.66 18.27 41.54
CA GLU A 288 -3.34 18.63 42.79
C GLU A 288 -4.77 19.11 42.53
N ALA A 289 -5.51 19.37 43.61
CA ALA A 289 -6.89 19.86 43.55
C ALA A 289 -6.96 21.32 43.08
N LEU A 290 -7.92 21.63 42.22
CA LEU A 290 -8.13 22.97 41.68
C LEU A 290 -9.32 23.66 42.34
N SER A 291 -9.28 24.99 42.42
CA SER A 291 -10.41 25.81 42.93
C SER A 291 -11.56 25.93 41.93
N ALA A 292 -11.29 25.69 40.64
CA ALA A 292 -12.27 25.64 39.58
C ALA A 292 -11.83 24.67 38.47
N VAL A 293 -12.73 24.35 37.55
CA VAL A 293 -12.37 23.59 36.34
C VAL A 293 -11.33 24.38 35.52
N PRO A 294 -10.24 23.75 35.04
CA PRO A 294 -9.22 24.43 34.27
C PRO A 294 -9.72 24.73 32.86
N VAL A 295 -9.07 25.70 32.21
CA VAL A 295 -9.30 26.04 30.80
C VAL A 295 -8.22 25.41 29.91
N ILE A 296 -8.60 25.06 28.69
CA ILE A 296 -7.72 24.46 27.68
C ILE A 296 -7.68 25.33 26.42
N SER A 297 -6.52 25.43 25.79
CA SER A 297 -6.37 26.00 24.45
C SER A 297 -5.67 25.01 23.54
N ILE A 298 -6.10 24.94 22.29
CA ILE A 298 -5.56 24.02 21.27
C ILE A 298 -5.31 24.83 20.00
N ASP A 299 -4.06 24.83 19.56
CA ASP A 299 -3.62 25.38 18.29
C ASP A 299 -3.37 24.21 17.33
N GLN A 300 -4.28 24.05 16.38
CA GLN A 300 -4.10 23.17 15.23
C GLN A 300 -3.65 24.05 14.05
N PRO A 301 -2.46 23.77 13.45
CA PRO A 301 -1.87 24.63 12.43
C PRO A 301 -2.83 24.95 11.29
N GLY A 302 -3.05 26.24 11.03
CA GLY A 302 -3.91 26.69 9.93
C GLY A 302 -5.42 26.65 10.23
N THR A 303 -5.82 26.47 11.49
CA THR A 303 -7.22 26.63 11.95
C THR A 303 -7.38 27.87 12.83
N THR A 304 -8.62 28.16 13.25
CA THR A 304 -8.85 29.11 14.34
C THR A 304 -8.63 28.38 15.66
N ASP A 305 -7.67 28.85 16.44
CA ASP A 305 -7.33 28.26 17.74
C ASP A 305 -8.54 28.19 18.66
N ILE A 306 -8.67 27.08 19.36
CA ILE A 306 -9.50 27.02 20.55
C ILE A 306 -8.75 27.80 21.62
N SER A 307 -9.33 28.90 22.09
CA SER A 307 -8.77 29.72 23.15
C SER A 307 -9.60 29.63 24.42
N SER A 308 -8.95 29.24 25.52
CA SER A 308 -9.54 29.26 26.87
C SER A 308 -10.90 28.56 27.01
N ALA A 309 -11.09 27.42 26.36
CA ALA A 309 -12.30 26.62 26.49
C ALA A 309 -12.38 25.97 27.88
N ALA A 310 -13.56 25.95 28.49
CA ALA A 310 -13.76 25.27 29.76
C ALA A 310 -13.69 23.74 29.56
N THR A 311 -12.93 23.08 30.42
CA THR A 311 -12.99 21.61 30.54
C THR A 311 -14.19 21.18 31.39
N SER A 312 -14.50 19.89 31.39
CA SER A 312 -15.59 19.30 32.17
C SER A 312 -15.11 18.23 33.14
N GLY A 313 -15.86 18.01 34.22
CA GLY A 313 -15.56 17.03 35.27
C GLY A 313 -14.99 17.64 36.55
N SER A 314 -14.70 16.79 37.53
CA SER A 314 -14.12 17.15 38.83
C SER A 314 -12.76 16.48 39.04
N GLY A 315 -11.99 16.35 37.95
CA GLY A 315 -10.75 15.58 37.88
C GLY A 315 -10.96 14.07 37.61
N PRO A 316 -10.17 13.44 36.71
CA PRO A 316 -9.48 14.09 35.58
C PRO A 316 -10.48 14.88 34.71
N TYR A 317 -10.03 15.98 34.12
CA TYR A 317 -10.86 16.90 33.34
C TYR A 317 -10.87 16.51 31.87
N THR A 318 -11.98 16.71 31.17
CA THR A 318 -12.10 16.32 29.76
C THR A 318 -12.57 17.45 28.86
N TYR A 319 -12.10 17.44 27.62
CA TYR A 319 -12.53 18.32 26.54
C TYR A 319 -12.62 17.53 25.24
N VAL A 320 -13.73 17.66 24.50
CA VAL A 320 -13.89 17.00 23.19
C VAL A 320 -13.45 17.97 22.12
N TYR A 321 -12.29 17.69 21.51
CA TYR A 321 -11.77 18.43 20.36
C TYR A 321 -12.15 17.73 19.06
N THR A 322 -12.42 18.48 18.00
CA THR A 322 -12.67 17.92 16.66
C THR A 322 -11.51 18.30 15.74
N VAL A 323 -10.72 17.30 15.33
CA VAL A 323 -9.66 17.47 14.32
C VAL A 323 -10.34 17.79 12.99
N VAL A 324 -9.99 18.93 12.41
CA VAL A 324 -10.52 19.40 11.12
C VAL A 324 -9.70 18.80 9.95
N LEU A 325 -10.32 18.59 8.79
CA LEU A 325 -9.73 17.95 7.58
C LEU A 325 -8.93 18.92 6.70
N ALA A 326 -7.75 18.48 6.19
CA ALA A 326 -6.80 19.24 5.37
C ALA A 326 -7.52 19.87 4.19
N ASN A 327 -7.30 21.16 3.94
CA ASN A 327 -7.78 21.78 2.71
C ASN A 327 -6.68 22.65 2.10
N ALA A 328 -6.66 22.70 0.77
CA ALA A 328 -5.65 23.42 -0.01
C ALA A 328 -5.66 24.95 0.18
N GLY A 329 -6.49 25.49 1.09
CA GLY A 329 -6.65 26.93 1.31
C GLY A 329 -5.85 27.47 2.50
N THR A 330 -5.85 26.79 3.64
CA THR A 330 -5.20 27.29 4.88
C THR A 330 -4.82 26.21 5.91
N TYR A 331 -5.45 25.04 5.88
CA TYR A 331 -5.28 24.03 6.92
C TYR A 331 -4.29 22.95 6.48
N VAL A 332 -3.37 22.59 7.38
CA VAL A 332 -2.20 21.76 7.08
C VAL A 332 -2.04 20.69 8.16
N ASP A 333 -1.76 19.46 7.73
CA ASP A 333 -1.32 18.39 8.61
C ASP A 333 -0.01 18.78 9.34
N GLY A 334 0.21 18.25 10.54
CA GLY A 334 1.34 18.66 11.36
C GLY A 334 1.13 18.46 12.85
N THR A 335 1.91 19.17 13.66
CA THR A 335 1.85 19.05 15.13
C THR A 335 0.94 20.12 15.72
N ALA A 336 -0.15 19.71 16.37
CA ALA A 336 -0.97 20.59 17.19
C ALA A 336 -0.39 20.75 18.59
N THR A 337 -0.58 21.91 19.19
CA THR A 337 -0.15 22.21 20.56
C THR A 337 -1.34 22.38 21.49
N VAL A 338 -1.17 21.95 22.74
CA VAL A 338 -2.20 21.99 23.78
C VAL A 338 -1.62 22.69 24.99
N SER A 339 -2.35 23.68 25.49
CA SER A 339 -2.05 24.38 26.74
C SER A 339 -3.23 24.30 27.69
N VAL A 340 -2.93 24.29 28.99
CA VAL A 340 -3.92 24.26 30.06
C VAL A 340 -3.56 25.35 31.05
N SER A 341 -4.56 26.01 31.61
CA SER A 341 -4.39 26.96 32.71
C SER A 341 -5.45 26.71 33.79
N GLY A 342 -5.03 26.75 35.04
CA GLY A 342 -5.90 26.52 36.19
C GLY A 342 -5.24 26.97 37.47
N THR A 343 -6.04 27.15 38.50
CA THR A 343 -5.62 27.67 39.80
C THR A 343 -5.95 26.64 40.88
N ASP A 344 -4.99 26.35 41.76
CA ASP A 344 -5.18 25.43 42.89
C ASP A 344 -6.11 26.04 43.99
N LEU A 345 -6.17 25.40 45.15
CA LEU A 345 -6.92 25.89 46.32
C LEU A 345 -6.23 27.03 47.08
N ALA A 346 -4.91 27.20 46.95
CA ALA A 346 -4.14 28.30 47.55
C ALA A 346 -4.10 29.55 46.65
N GLY A 347 -4.63 29.45 45.43
CA GLY A 347 -4.61 30.54 44.46
C GLY A 347 -3.33 30.60 43.61
N ASN A 348 -2.52 29.54 43.52
CA ASN A 348 -1.40 29.47 42.58
C ASN A 348 -1.92 29.06 41.20
N THR A 349 -1.60 29.86 40.18
CA THR A 349 -1.96 29.56 38.79
C THR A 349 -0.84 28.76 38.13
N GLY A 350 -1.19 27.60 37.56
CA GLY A 350 -0.27 26.73 36.86
C GLY A 350 -0.63 26.59 35.38
N THR A 351 0.40 26.48 34.53
CA THR A 351 0.29 26.25 33.08
C THR A 351 1.25 25.17 32.56
N THR A 352 2.01 24.54 33.45
CA THR A 352 3.09 23.63 33.07
C THR A 352 2.53 22.27 32.66
N ILE A 353 2.81 21.85 31.41
CA ILE A 353 2.46 20.52 30.91
C ILE A 353 3.64 19.57 31.10
N THR A 354 3.45 18.47 31.83
CA THR A 354 4.48 17.45 32.09
C THR A 354 4.53 16.37 31.01
N SER A 355 3.41 16.13 30.32
CA SER A 355 3.31 15.17 29.21
C SER A 355 2.09 15.44 28.33
N GLY A 356 2.17 15.05 27.06
CA GLY A 356 1.04 15.11 26.12
C GLY A 356 0.67 16.52 25.64
N GLY A 357 1.55 17.52 25.78
CA GLY A 357 1.28 18.90 25.34
C GLY A 357 1.20 19.11 23.83
N THR A 358 1.42 18.06 23.03
CA THR A 358 1.27 18.08 21.57
C THR A 358 0.74 16.75 21.05
N PHE A 359 0.18 16.76 19.85
CA PHE A 359 -0.15 15.56 19.09
C PHE A 359 0.03 15.80 17.59
N ALA A 360 0.41 14.75 16.86
CA ALA A 360 0.50 14.80 15.40
C ALA A 360 -0.88 14.62 14.77
N ILE A 361 -1.12 15.34 13.69
CA ILE A 361 -2.32 15.30 12.88
C ILE A 361 -1.91 14.94 11.46
N ASP A 362 -2.64 14.00 10.88
CA ASP A 362 -2.51 13.58 9.50
C ASP A 362 -3.90 13.23 8.99
N THR A 363 -4.42 14.10 8.14
CA THR A 363 -5.76 14.00 7.57
C THR A 363 -5.73 13.79 6.07
N THR A 364 -4.53 13.70 5.48
CA THR A 364 -4.32 13.36 4.09
C THR A 364 -4.47 11.85 3.94
N ALA A 365 -5.30 11.43 3.00
CA ALA A 365 -5.45 10.02 2.70
C ALA A 365 -4.37 9.55 1.72
N PRO A 366 -3.93 8.28 1.81
CA PRO A 366 -2.97 7.74 0.88
C PRO A 366 -3.52 7.73 -0.55
N THR A 367 -2.62 7.82 -1.52
CA THR A 367 -2.90 7.72 -2.97
C THR A 367 -1.98 6.71 -3.65
N VAL A 368 -2.37 6.25 -4.85
CA VAL A 368 -1.57 5.30 -5.62
C VAL A 368 -0.60 6.07 -6.51
N SER A 369 0.69 5.97 -6.20
CA SER A 369 1.77 6.60 -6.97
C SER A 369 2.06 5.85 -8.26
N SER A 370 2.10 4.52 -8.25
CA SER A 370 2.37 3.74 -9.47
C SER A 370 1.87 2.30 -9.39
N ILE A 371 1.63 1.72 -10.56
CA ILE A 371 1.44 0.30 -10.79
C ILE A 371 2.38 -0.08 -11.94
N VAL A 372 3.42 -0.85 -11.63
CA VAL A 372 4.41 -1.29 -12.62
C VAL A 372 4.55 -2.79 -12.61
N ARG A 373 4.92 -3.40 -13.73
CA ARG A 373 5.22 -4.84 -13.77
C ARG A 373 6.46 -5.10 -12.92
N ALA A 374 6.43 -6.17 -12.12
CA ALA A 374 7.61 -6.57 -11.34
C ALA A 374 8.71 -7.21 -12.22
N SER A 375 8.33 -7.70 -13.41
CA SER A 375 9.23 -8.21 -14.43
C SER A 375 9.42 -7.22 -15.57
N SER A 376 10.58 -7.23 -16.23
CA SER A 376 10.80 -6.48 -17.48
C SER A 376 10.07 -7.08 -18.69
N ALA A 377 9.58 -8.33 -18.58
CA ALA A 377 8.78 -8.95 -19.62
C ALA A 377 7.47 -8.18 -19.84
N THR A 378 7.21 -7.78 -21.09
CA THR A 378 6.01 -7.06 -21.50
C THR A 378 4.92 -8.00 -22.02
N ALA A 379 5.31 -9.09 -22.67
CA ALA A 379 4.42 -10.11 -23.20
C ALA A 379 4.37 -11.36 -22.30
N LEU A 380 3.20 -11.99 -22.24
CA LEU A 380 2.96 -13.25 -21.55
C LEU A 380 2.51 -14.28 -22.58
N THR A 381 3.27 -15.37 -22.70
CA THR A 381 2.96 -16.49 -23.58
C THR A 381 2.37 -17.68 -22.82
N THR A 382 1.93 -18.68 -23.57
CA THR A 382 1.46 -19.94 -22.99
C THR A 382 2.55 -20.56 -22.10
N GLY A 383 2.22 -20.79 -20.82
CA GLY A 383 3.16 -21.34 -19.83
C GLY A 383 4.09 -20.33 -19.17
N ALA A 384 3.91 -19.02 -19.41
CA ALA A 384 4.61 -17.98 -18.68
C ALA A 384 4.33 -18.05 -17.16
N SER A 385 5.27 -17.54 -16.37
CA SER A 385 5.05 -17.37 -14.92
C SER A 385 3.90 -16.41 -14.64
N ALA A 386 3.28 -16.54 -13.46
CA ALA A 386 2.16 -15.69 -13.07
C ALA A 386 2.54 -14.19 -13.19
N PRO A 387 1.66 -13.33 -13.75
CA PRO A 387 1.93 -11.90 -13.86
C PRO A 387 2.00 -11.27 -12.48
N VAL A 388 2.94 -10.34 -12.27
CA VAL A 388 3.12 -9.68 -10.98
C VAL A 388 3.27 -8.18 -11.17
N PHE A 389 2.52 -7.40 -10.39
CA PHE A 389 2.63 -5.95 -10.32
C PHE A 389 3.23 -5.51 -8.99
N THR A 390 4.07 -4.48 -9.04
CA THR A 390 4.47 -3.67 -7.89
C THR A 390 3.59 -2.43 -7.86
N VAL A 391 2.81 -2.29 -6.79
CA VAL A 391 1.98 -1.13 -6.50
C VAL A 391 2.70 -0.27 -5.47
N THR A 392 2.86 1.01 -5.77
CA THR A 392 3.50 1.98 -4.87
C THR A 392 2.48 3.03 -4.46
N PHE A 393 2.32 3.24 -3.16
CA PHE A 393 1.57 4.34 -2.57
C PHE A 393 2.51 5.53 -2.28
N ASP A 394 1.96 6.73 -2.20
CA ASP A 394 2.71 7.94 -1.79
C ASP A 394 3.15 7.93 -0.31
N GLU A 395 2.48 7.13 0.51
CA GLU A 395 2.80 6.92 1.92
C GLU A 395 2.58 5.48 2.39
N SER A 396 2.85 5.19 3.66
CA SER A 396 2.74 3.84 4.19
C SER A 396 1.28 3.44 4.42
N VAL A 397 0.84 2.36 3.77
CA VAL A 397 -0.53 1.84 3.89
C VAL A 397 -0.52 0.48 4.59
N SER A 398 -1.53 0.24 5.41
CA SER A 398 -1.81 -1.01 6.11
C SER A 398 -3.17 -1.58 5.69
N GLY A 399 -3.40 -2.86 5.94
CA GLY A 399 -4.68 -3.51 5.65
C GLY A 399 -4.95 -3.78 4.16
N VAL A 400 -3.95 -3.63 3.28
CA VAL A 400 -4.08 -3.92 1.85
C VAL A 400 -4.31 -5.42 1.62
N THR A 401 -5.36 -5.77 0.89
CA THR A 401 -5.75 -7.16 0.57
C THR A 401 -6.18 -7.28 -0.88
N ALA A 402 -6.55 -8.49 -1.32
CA ALA A 402 -7.10 -8.72 -2.66
C ALA A 402 -8.37 -7.91 -2.95
N ALA A 403 -9.16 -7.52 -1.94
CA ALA A 403 -10.36 -6.70 -2.11
C ALA A 403 -10.04 -5.26 -2.56
N ASN A 404 -8.78 -4.82 -2.39
CA ASN A 404 -8.31 -3.51 -2.84
C ASN A 404 -7.91 -3.50 -4.32
N PHE A 405 -8.08 -4.62 -5.04
CA PHE A 405 -7.65 -4.72 -6.43
C PHE A 405 -8.66 -5.49 -7.27
N SER A 406 -8.72 -5.12 -8.55
CA SER A 406 -9.38 -5.89 -9.59
C SER A 406 -8.45 -6.02 -10.80
N VAL A 407 -8.56 -7.12 -11.52
CA VAL A 407 -7.85 -7.27 -12.79
C VAL A 407 -8.51 -6.39 -13.84
N ASN A 408 -7.73 -5.52 -14.49
CA ASN A 408 -8.18 -4.76 -15.65
C ASN A 408 -7.89 -5.60 -16.91
N ALA A 409 -8.80 -6.51 -17.23
CA ALA A 409 -8.69 -7.35 -18.42
C ALA A 409 -9.26 -6.59 -19.64
N GLY A 410 -8.43 -6.41 -20.67
CA GLY A 410 -8.86 -5.82 -21.94
C GLY A 410 -9.83 -6.72 -22.70
N SER A 411 -10.52 -6.16 -23.71
CA SER A 411 -11.55 -6.87 -24.46
C SER A 411 -11.04 -8.01 -25.33
N GLY A 412 -9.72 -8.12 -25.54
CA GLY A 412 -9.09 -9.25 -26.23
C GLY A 412 -8.82 -10.46 -25.34
N ILE A 413 -9.12 -10.39 -24.05
CA ILE A 413 -8.96 -11.50 -23.10
C ILE A 413 -10.15 -12.46 -23.20
N ALA A 414 -9.88 -13.77 -23.27
CA ALA A 414 -10.86 -14.85 -23.34
C ALA A 414 -10.52 -16.00 -22.37
N GLY A 415 -11.35 -17.05 -22.35
CA GLY A 415 -11.17 -18.22 -21.48
C GLY A 415 -11.63 -17.97 -20.04
N THR A 416 -10.88 -18.44 -19.04
CA THR A 416 -11.19 -18.21 -17.63
C THR A 416 -10.94 -16.75 -17.25
N THR A 417 -11.86 -16.14 -16.49
CA THR A 417 -11.68 -14.77 -15.98
C THR A 417 -10.46 -14.71 -15.05
N PRO A 418 -9.52 -13.78 -15.29
CA PRO A 418 -8.35 -13.64 -14.43
C PRO A 418 -8.72 -13.10 -13.04
N THR A 419 -7.95 -13.47 -12.03
CA THR A 419 -8.21 -13.13 -10.62
C THR A 419 -6.99 -12.52 -9.94
N ILE A 420 -7.19 -11.97 -8.73
CA ILE A 420 -6.08 -11.66 -7.82
C ILE A 420 -5.68 -12.95 -7.09
N ALA A 421 -4.48 -13.46 -7.33
CA ALA A 421 -4.00 -14.70 -6.72
C ALA A 421 -3.43 -14.45 -5.32
N SER A 422 -2.63 -13.39 -5.15
CA SER A 422 -2.05 -13.02 -3.87
C SER A 422 -1.67 -11.55 -3.81
N VAL A 423 -1.70 -11.00 -2.60
CA VAL A 423 -1.21 -9.65 -2.28
C VAL A 423 -0.24 -9.79 -1.11
N SER A 424 0.95 -9.23 -1.23
CA SER A 424 1.98 -9.25 -0.18
C SER A 424 2.77 -7.95 -0.20
N GLY A 425 3.41 -7.58 0.91
CA GLY A 425 4.15 -6.32 1.03
C GLY A 425 3.82 -5.59 2.33
N SER A 426 4.31 -4.37 2.44
CA SER A 426 4.13 -3.52 3.63
C SER A 426 4.59 -2.09 3.34
N GLY A 427 4.08 -1.12 4.10
CA GLY A 427 4.47 0.28 3.95
C GLY A 427 3.97 0.83 2.62
N THR A 428 4.85 1.50 1.87
CA THR A 428 4.51 2.15 0.60
C THR A 428 4.44 1.19 -0.58
N THR A 429 4.99 -0.04 -0.47
CA THR A 429 5.18 -0.92 -1.61
C THR A 429 4.53 -2.29 -1.39
N TRP A 430 3.69 -2.68 -2.35
CA TRP A 430 2.94 -3.92 -2.34
C TRP A 430 3.10 -4.67 -3.67
N THR A 431 3.14 -5.99 -3.58
CA THR A 431 3.24 -6.91 -4.71
C THR A 431 1.90 -7.60 -4.90
N VAL A 432 1.36 -7.54 -6.11
CA VAL A 432 0.08 -8.15 -6.48
C VAL A 432 0.31 -9.15 -7.60
N THR A 433 0.03 -10.42 -7.35
CA THR A 433 0.16 -11.51 -8.33
C THR A 433 -1.21 -11.84 -8.91
N LEU A 434 -1.30 -11.93 -10.23
CA LEU A 434 -2.52 -12.31 -10.93
C LEU A 434 -2.61 -13.84 -11.11
N GLY A 435 -3.82 -14.37 -11.00
CA GLY A 435 -4.17 -15.73 -11.40
C GLY A 435 -4.72 -15.74 -12.82
N VAL A 436 -4.03 -16.38 -13.76
CA VAL A 436 -4.37 -16.39 -15.20
C VAL A 436 -4.52 -17.81 -15.77
N THR A 437 -4.75 -18.80 -14.92
CA THR A 437 -4.88 -20.20 -15.37
C THR A 437 -6.09 -20.39 -16.28
N GLY A 438 -5.84 -20.80 -17.53
CA GLY A 438 -6.86 -20.95 -18.56
C GLY A 438 -7.35 -19.64 -19.17
N THR A 439 -6.76 -18.50 -18.81
CA THR A 439 -6.96 -17.22 -19.49
C THR A 439 -6.15 -17.22 -20.78
N THR A 440 -6.76 -16.82 -21.88
CA THR A 440 -6.15 -16.79 -23.22
C THR A 440 -6.23 -15.40 -23.84
N GLY A 441 -5.31 -15.08 -24.74
CA GLY A 441 -5.28 -13.84 -25.51
C GLY A 441 -4.48 -14.02 -26.80
N ASP A 442 -4.68 -13.10 -27.74
CA ASP A 442 -3.96 -13.01 -29.02
C ASP A 442 -3.61 -11.53 -29.23
N TYR A 443 -2.50 -11.09 -28.65
CA TYR A 443 -2.08 -9.69 -28.72
C TYR A 443 -1.54 -9.35 -30.11
N GLY A 444 -0.88 -10.30 -30.78
CA GLY A 444 -0.40 -10.18 -32.15
C GLY A 444 -1.48 -9.80 -33.15
N SER A 445 -2.69 -10.36 -33.01
CA SER A 445 -3.84 -10.04 -33.85
C SER A 445 -4.79 -9.00 -33.23
N ASN A 446 -4.79 -8.84 -31.90
CA ASN A 446 -5.67 -7.92 -31.18
C ASN A 446 -4.96 -7.26 -29.99
N SER A 447 -4.50 -6.01 -30.18
CA SER A 447 -3.80 -5.25 -29.13
C SER A 447 -4.66 -4.90 -27.90
N ALA A 448 -5.94 -5.27 -27.86
CA ALA A 448 -6.77 -5.20 -26.66
C ALA A 448 -6.63 -6.42 -25.73
N ALA A 449 -5.83 -7.44 -26.08
CA ALA A 449 -5.53 -8.58 -25.21
C ALA A 449 -4.50 -8.19 -24.12
N THR A 450 -4.89 -7.29 -23.21
CA THR A 450 -4.02 -6.78 -22.14
C THR A 450 -4.52 -7.18 -20.76
N LEU A 451 -3.59 -7.37 -19.83
CA LEU A 451 -3.85 -7.60 -18.41
C LEU A 451 -3.20 -6.47 -17.60
N GLY A 452 -4.02 -5.56 -17.10
CA GLY A 452 -3.62 -4.53 -16.15
C GLY A 452 -4.14 -4.83 -14.74
N LEU A 453 -3.82 -3.93 -13.82
CA LEU A 453 -4.35 -3.93 -12.47
C LEU A 453 -5.09 -2.61 -12.23
N THR A 454 -6.19 -2.66 -11.49
CA THR A 454 -6.89 -1.47 -11.00
C THR A 454 -6.97 -1.54 -9.50
N VAL A 455 -6.66 -0.43 -8.84
CA VAL A 455 -6.89 -0.31 -7.40
C VAL A 455 -8.35 0.03 -7.18
N VAL A 456 -8.99 -0.70 -6.27
CA VAL A 456 -10.36 -0.49 -5.85
C VAL A 456 -10.31 0.14 -4.45
N PRO A 457 -10.83 1.37 -4.26
CA PRO A 457 -10.86 2.00 -2.95
C PRO A 457 -11.72 1.14 -2.03
N ALA A 458 -11.16 0.70 -0.90
CA ALA A 458 -11.90 0.02 0.14
C ALA A 458 -11.39 0.49 1.51
N SER A 459 -12.31 0.56 2.48
CA SER A 459 -12.09 1.21 3.77
C SER A 459 -11.07 0.51 4.68
N ASN A 460 -10.62 -0.69 4.32
CA ASN A 460 -9.61 -1.46 5.06
C ASN A 460 -8.17 -1.01 4.77
N ALA A 461 -7.91 -0.41 3.59
CA ALA A 461 -6.59 0.11 3.26
C ALA A 461 -6.46 1.52 3.82
N VAL A 462 -5.67 1.66 4.89
CA VAL A 462 -5.54 2.91 5.66
C VAL A 462 -4.08 3.22 5.96
N ASP A 463 -3.75 4.50 6.09
CA ASP A 463 -2.46 4.97 6.60
C ASP A 463 -2.31 4.78 8.14
N ALA A 464 -1.28 5.38 8.72
CA ALA A 464 -1.03 5.34 10.16
C ALA A 464 -2.06 6.12 11.00
N ALA A 465 -2.68 7.17 10.44
CA ALA A 465 -3.72 7.97 11.08
C ALA A 465 -5.13 7.39 10.93
N GLY A 466 -5.26 6.36 10.10
CA GLY A 466 -6.51 5.70 9.78
C GLY A 466 -7.27 6.34 8.62
N ASN A 467 -6.66 7.24 7.83
CA ASN A 467 -7.32 7.75 6.63
C ASN A 467 -7.37 6.62 5.58
N ALA A 468 -8.58 6.33 5.10
CA ALA A 468 -8.77 5.32 4.07
C ALA A 468 -8.30 5.82 2.70
N LEU A 469 -7.70 4.93 1.92
CA LEU A 469 -7.30 5.15 0.52
C LEU A 469 -8.40 5.92 -0.25
N ALA A 470 -8.11 7.17 -0.59
CA ALA A 470 -9.13 8.10 -1.10
C ALA A 470 -9.42 7.90 -2.58
N SER A 471 -8.43 7.46 -3.36
CA SER A 471 -8.52 7.43 -4.81
C SER A 471 -7.97 6.14 -5.41
N ALA A 472 -8.69 5.64 -6.41
CA ALA A 472 -8.26 4.55 -7.30
C ALA A 472 -7.27 5.02 -8.37
N THR A 473 -7.20 6.32 -8.60
CA THR A 473 -6.44 6.90 -9.71
C THR A 473 -4.95 6.80 -9.43
N VAL A 474 -4.23 6.22 -10.38
CA VAL A 474 -2.76 6.14 -10.35
C VAL A 474 -2.20 7.46 -10.89
N SER A 475 -1.38 8.15 -10.09
CA SER A 475 -0.82 9.46 -10.47
C SER A 475 0.42 9.36 -11.35
N GLY A 476 1.19 8.27 -11.21
CA GLY A 476 2.38 7.97 -12.01
C GLY A 476 2.17 6.85 -13.03
N SER A 477 3.21 6.02 -13.23
CA SER A 477 3.18 4.92 -14.21
C SER A 477 2.09 3.90 -13.89
N ASN A 478 1.35 3.48 -14.93
CA ASN A 478 0.33 2.45 -14.84
C ASN A 478 0.50 1.47 -16.02
N GLU A 479 1.19 0.36 -15.77
CA GLU A 479 1.59 -0.61 -16.79
C GLU A 479 0.60 -1.79 -16.91
N SER A 480 0.65 -2.47 -18.05
CA SER A 480 -0.10 -3.71 -18.31
C SER A 480 0.80 -4.75 -18.98
N TYR A 481 0.44 -6.03 -18.87
CA TYR A 481 1.00 -7.10 -19.68
C TYR A 481 0.22 -7.28 -20.98
N ASN A 482 0.91 -7.66 -22.05
CA ASN A 482 0.31 -8.08 -23.32
C ASN A 482 0.16 -9.60 -23.27
N LEU A 483 -1.07 -10.11 -23.29
CA LEU A 483 -1.32 -11.55 -23.24
C LEU A 483 -1.41 -12.11 -24.65
N ASP A 484 -0.47 -12.97 -25.01
CA ASP A 484 -0.43 -13.62 -26.31
C ASP A 484 -0.11 -15.10 -26.21
N THR A 485 -1.17 -15.90 -26.21
CA THR A 485 -1.10 -17.35 -26.08
C THR A 485 -1.21 -18.08 -27.42
N THR A 486 -1.32 -17.33 -28.52
CA THR A 486 -1.57 -17.88 -29.85
C THR A 486 -0.28 -17.95 -30.64
N ALA A 487 -0.04 -19.06 -31.33
CA ALA A 487 1.13 -19.19 -32.20
C ALA A 487 0.87 -18.54 -33.57
N PRO A 488 1.90 -17.97 -34.22
CA PRO A 488 1.75 -17.46 -35.58
C PRO A 488 1.47 -18.60 -36.56
N THR A 489 0.86 -18.25 -37.68
CA THR A 489 0.61 -19.09 -38.85
C THR A 489 1.27 -18.46 -40.06
N ALA A 490 1.64 -19.28 -41.05
CA ALA A 490 2.27 -18.79 -42.28
C ALA A 490 1.63 -19.37 -43.55
N ALA A 491 1.43 -18.50 -44.53
CA ALA A 491 1.10 -18.85 -45.90
C ALA A 491 2.33 -18.67 -46.79
N VAL A 492 2.70 -19.71 -47.53
CA VAL A 492 3.85 -19.69 -48.45
C VAL A 492 3.35 -19.58 -49.90
N THR A 493 3.95 -18.65 -50.64
CA THR A 493 3.81 -18.52 -52.10
C THR A 493 5.17 -18.46 -52.76
N TYR A 494 5.22 -18.67 -54.07
CA TYR A 494 6.46 -18.62 -54.82
C TYR A 494 6.24 -18.00 -56.21
N SER A 495 7.26 -17.29 -56.69
CA SER A 495 7.29 -16.65 -58.00
C SER A 495 8.58 -17.00 -58.74
N PRO A 496 8.52 -17.57 -59.95
CA PRO A 496 7.29 -17.84 -60.73
C PRO A 496 6.46 -19.00 -60.13
N SER A 497 5.12 -18.91 -60.25
CA SER A 497 4.16 -19.90 -59.71
C SER A 497 3.90 -21.05 -60.70
N ARG A 498 4.96 -21.74 -61.10
CA ARG A 498 4.95 -22.90 -62.02
C ARG A 498 6.06 -23.87 -61.65
N THR A 499 6.12 -25.03 -62.30
CA THR A 499 7.30 -25.90 -62.27
C THR A 499 8.53 -25.12 -62.72
N VAL A 500 9.66 -25.31 -62.05
CA VAL A 500 10.92 -24.59 -62.32
C VAL A 500 12.04 -25.56 -62.67
N LYS A 501 13.10 -25.06 -63.32
CA LYS A 501 14.28 -25.85 -63.70
C LYS A 501 15.57 -25.27 -63.13
N SER A 502 16.63 -26.06 -63.18
CA SER A 502 17.96 -25.70 -62.71
C SER A 502 18.45 -24.39 -63.33
N GLY A 503 19.00 -23.52 -62.48
CA GLY A 503 19.50 -22.20 -62.86
C GLY A 503 18.45 -21.09 -62.80
N GLU A 504 17.15 -21.41 -62.67
CA GLU A 504 16.13 -20.39 -62.39
C GLU A 504 16.22 -19.88 -60.93
N THR A 505 15.83 -18.63 -60.72
CA THR A 505 15.68 -18.05 -59.39
C THR A 505 14.20 -18.05 -59.00
N LEU A 506 13.87 -18.81 -57.96
CA LEU A 506 12.54 -18.88 -57.35
C LEU A 506 12.51 -17.96 -56.12
N THR A 507 11.62 -16.97 -56.12
CA THR A 507 11.38 -16.13 -54.93
C THR A 507 10.27 -16.74 -54.10
N ILE A 508 10.60 -17.27 -52.93
CA ILE A 508 9.66 -17.82 -51.96
C ILE A 508 9.24 -16.69 -51.01
N THR A 509 7.95 -16.46 -50.86
CA THR A 509 7.37 -15.44 -49.97
C THR A 509 6.57 -16.11 -48.87
N ALA A 510 6.92 -15.84 -47.61
CA ALA A 510 6.17 -16.24 -46.43
C ALA A 510 5.40 -15.04 -45.88
N THR A 511 4.09 -15.19 -45.72
CA THR A 511 3.20 -14.19 -45.10
C THR A 511 2.67 -14.76 -43.79
N PHE A 512 3.00 -14.11 -42.68
CA PHE A 512 2.57 -14.46 -41.34
C PHE A 512 1.30 -13.67 -40.97
N ASN A 513 0.41 -14.26 -40.15
CA ASN A 513 -0.79 -13.55 -39.67
C ASN A 513 -0.47 -12.46 -38.62
N GLU A 514 0.74 -12.45 -38.11
CA GLU A 514 1.23 -11.51 -37.11
C GLU A 514 2.72 -11.23 -37.26
N ALA A 515 3.25 -10.27 -36.49
CA ALA A 515 4.64 -9.85 -36.58
C ALA A 515 5.61 -10.87 -35.96
N MET A 516 6.75 -11.09 -36.61
CA MET A 516 7.81 -11.98 -36.12
C MET A 516 8.87 -11.20 -35.31
N THR A 517 9.40 -11.78 -34.22
CA THR A 517 10.45 -11.12 -33.40
C THR A 517 11.77 -10.99 -34.15
N THR A 518 12.19 -12.08 -34.79
CA THR A 518 13.43 -12.18 -35.56
C THR A 518 13.15 -12.69 -36.95
N ALA A 519 14.14 -12.60 -37.84
CA ALA A 519 14.02 -13.16 -39.18
C ALA A 519 13.67 -14.66 -39.09
N PRO A 520 12.50 -15.10 -39.60
CA PRO A 520 12.16 -16.50 -39.64
C PRO A 520 13.16 -17.23 -40.54
N THR A 521 13.37 -18.52 -40.26
CA THR A 521 14.23 -19.37 -41.07
C THR A 521 13.40 -20.22 -42.02
N ILE A 522 13.96 -20.46 -43.20
CA ILE A 522 13.44 -21.35 -44.22
C ILE A 522 14.43 -22.49 -44.43
N ALA A 523 13.93 -23.72 -44.51
CA ALA A 523 14.70 -24.88 -44.96
C ALA A 523 13.94 -25.57 -46.10
N LEU A 524 14.70 -26.03 -47.09
CA LEU A 524 14.18 -26.78 -48.22
C LEU A 524 14.60 -28.24 -48.10
N GLY A 525 13.68 -29.16 -48.38
CA GLY A 525 13.93 -30.61 -48.38
C GLY A 525 13.58 -31.26 -49.72
N GLY A 526 14.11 -32.46 -49.98
CA GLY A 526 13.91 -33.17 -51.25
C GLY A 526 15.08 -32.95 -52.20
N THR A 527 14.80 -32.77 -53.50
CA THR A 527 15.83 -32.67 -54.55
C THR A 527 16.71 -31.42 -54.44
N ASN A 528 16.17 -30.34 -53.87
CA ASN A 528 16.88 -29.07 -53.66
C ASN A 528 16.96 -28.76 -52.16
N THR A 529 17.86 -29.47 -51.46
CA THR A 529 17.99 -29.34 -50.00
C THR A 529 18.75 -28.07 -49.62
N VAL A 530 18.18 -27.29 -48.71
CA VAL A 530 18.78 -26.08 -48.13
C VAL A 530 18.64 -26.15 -46.62
N ALA A 531 19.75 -26.04 -45.89
CA ALA A 531 19.72 -25.96 -44.43
C ALA A 531 18.98 -24.69 -43.97
N ALA A 532 18.43 -24.71 -42.76
CA ALA A 532 17.69 -23.58 -42.19
C ALA A 532 18.47 -22.26 -42.32
N THR A 533 17.93 -21.34 -43.11
CA THR A 533 18.55 -20.07 -43.48
C THR A 533 17.60 -18.93 -43.19
N ALA A 534 18.09 -17.80 -42.68
CA ALA A 534 17.25 -16.64 -42.40
C ALA A 534 16.65 -16.05 -43.69
N MET A 535 15.36 -15.73 -43.64
CA MET A 535 14.67 -15.01 -44.72
C MET A 535 14.98 -13.50 -44.66
N THR A 536 14.71 -12.80 -45.76
CA THR A 536 14.88 -11.34 -45.87
C THR A 536 13.56 -10.62 -45.59
N SER A 537 13.58 -9.59 -44.74
CA SER A 537 12.37 -8.83 -44.37
C SER A 537 11.87 -8.00 -45.53
N THR A 538 10.56 -8.06 -45.81
CA THR A 538 9.83 -7.08 -46.62
C THR A 538 8.95 -6.19 -45.74
N SER A 539 8.37 -6.78 -44.69
CA SER A 539 7.68 -6.08 -43.60
C SER A 539 7.83 -6.89 -42.30
N THR A 540 7.14 -6.49 -41.22
CA THR A 540 7.10 -7.27 -39.98
C THR A 540 6.39 -8.62 -40.13
N THR A 541 5.50 -8.77 -41.12
CA THR A 541 4.70 -9.97 -41.37
C THR A 541 5.00 -10.66 -42.71
N VAL A 542 5.81 -10.06 -43.59
CA VAL A 542 6.13 -10.60 -44.92
C VAL A 542 7.63 -10.73 -45.09
N TRP A 543 8.07 -11.93 -45.47
CA TRP A 543 9.48 -12.29 -45.59
C TRP A 543 9.73 -13.07 -46.89
N THR A 544 10.88 -12.83 -47.53
CA THR A 544 11.23 -13.42 -48.83
C THR A 544 12.55 -14.16 -48.79
N TYR A 545 12.66 -15.24 -49.55
CA TYR A 545 13.90 -15.99 -49.77
C TYR A 545 14.07 -16.26 -51.27
N ALA A 546 15.19 -15.80 -51.83
CA ALA A 546 15.56 -16.08 -53.22
C ALA A 546 16.35 -17.39 -53.27
N HIS A 547 15.78 -18.42 -53.89
CA HIS A 547 16.40 -19.72 -54.10
C HIS A 547 16.85 -19.87 -55.54
N THR A 548 18.13 -20.17 -55.76
CA THR A 548 18.61 -20.62 -57.08
C THR A 548 18.42 -22.13 -57.18
N VAL A 549 17.56 -22.55 -58.11
CA VAL A 549 17.19 -23.95 -58.31
C VAL A 549 18.41 -24.73 -58.82
N ALA A 550 18.75 -25.84 -58.15
CA ALA A 550 19.79 -26.77 -58.51
C ALA A 550 19.25 -27.92 -59.39
N SER A 551 20.14 -28.81 -59.81
CA SER A 551 19.79 -29.97 -60.62
C SER A 551 18.99 -31.02 -59.84
N GLY A 552 18.24 -31.86 -60.57
CA GLY A 552 17.45 -32.97 -60.03
C GLY A 552 15.94 -32.73 -60.13
N ASN A 553 15.16 -33.80 -60.25
CA ASN A 553 13.72 -33.71 -60.50
C ASN A 553 12.89 -34.17 -59.31
N GLY A 554 11.77 -33.50 -59.05
CA GLY A 554 10.78 -33.88 -58.05
C GLY A 554 10.34 -32.71 -57.18
N ASN A 555 9.49 -33.02 -56.19
CA ASN A 555 8.96 -32.02 -55.28
C ASN A 555 10.00 -31.58 -54.25
N VAL A 556 10.06 -30.27 -54.02
CA VAL A 556 10.83 -29.63 -52.97
C VAL A 556 9.86 -29.21 -51.88
N THR A 557 10.14 -29.59 -50.65
CA THR A 557 9.34 -29.21 -49.47
C THR A 557 9.91 -27.95 -48.85
N VAL A 558 9.04 -27.04 -48.44
CA VAL A 558 9.35 -25.80 -47.74
C VAL A 558 8.95 -25.96 -46.29
N THR A 559 9.91 -25.75 -45.40
CA THR A 559 9.69 -25.69 -43.95
C THR A 559 10.10 -24.32 -43.44
N LEU A 560 9.29 -23.76 -42.54
CA LEU A 560 9.56 -22.48 -41.90
C LEU A 560 9.68 -22.70 -40.39
N ALA A 561 10.51 -21.89 -39.74
CA ALA A 561 10.56 -21.80 -38.29
C ALA A 561 10.76 -20.33 -37.88
N GLY A 562 10.20 -19.95 -36.73
CA GLY A 562 10.30 -18.60 -36.21
C GLY A 562 9.46 -18.43 -34.95
N THR A 563 9.52 -17.24 -34.37
CA THR A 563 8.70 -16.85 -33.22
C THR A 563 8.05 -15.50 -33.49
N ASP A 564 6.80 -15.33 -33.05
CA ASP A 564 6.12 -14.03 -33.05
C ASP A 564 6.79 -13.05 -32.07
N THR A 565 6.28 -11.81 -31.97
CA THR A 565 6.77 -10.78 -31.02
C THR A 565 6.63 -11.12 -29.54
N ALA A 566 5.72 -12.03 -29.17
CA ALA A 566 5.52 -12.48 -27.80
C ALA A 566 6.45 -13.66 -27.43
N GLY A 567 6.97 -14.37 -28.42
CA GLY A 567 7.81 -15.55 -28.29
C GLY A 567 7.10 -16.88 -28.57
N ASN A 568 5.86 -16.90 -29.07
CA ASN A 568 5.23 -18.15 -29.46
C ASN A 568 5.88 -18.69 -30.75
N SER A 569 6.15 -20.00 -30.76
CA SER A 569 6.76 -20.66 -31.93
C SER A 569 5.74 -20.82 -33.05
N LEU A 570 6.20 -20.63 -34.30
CA LEU A 570 5.40 -20.83 -35.50
C LEU A 570 4.65 -22.15 -35.49
N GLY A 571 3.33 -22.05 -35.65
CA GLY A 571 2.42 -23.17 -35.78
C GLY A 571 2.31 -23.65 -37.22
N THR A 572 1.08 -23.77 -37.71
CA THR A 572 0.78 -24.38 -39.01
C THR A 572 1.32 -23.53 -40.17
N VAL A 573 2.03 -24.20 -41.09
CA VAL A 573 2.50 -23.64 -42.37
C VAL A 573 1.71 -24.28 -43.50
N THR A 574 1.23 -23.48 -44.45
CA THR A 574 0.47 -23.93 -45.63
C THR A 574 1.19 -23.56 -46.94
N GLY A 575 0.98 -24.34 -48.02
CA GLY A 575 1.61 -24.08 -49.33
C GLY A 575 3.03 -24.61 -49.47
N THR A 576 3.31 -25.80 -48.93
CA THR A 576 4.66 -26.25 -48.55
C THR A 576 5.47 -26.94 -49.65
N THR A 577 5.05 -26.95 -50.92
CA THR A 577 5.83 -27.62 -51.97
C THR A 577 5.83 -26.89 -53.30
N PHE A 578 6.96 -26.93 -54.00
CA PHE A 578 7.06 -26.61 -55.43
C PHE A 578 7.74 -27.76 -56.18
N GLU A 579 7.61 -27.81 -57.50
CA GLU A 579 8.16 -28.89 -58.33
C GLU A 579 9.35 -28.40 -59.16
N VAL A 580 10.40 -29.22 -59.18
CA VAL A 580 11.57 -29.00 -60.04
C VAL A 580 11.58 -30.07 -61.12
N ASP A 581 11.67 -29.63 -62.37
CA ASP A 581 11.81 -30.51 -63.52
C ASP A 581 12.93 -30.02 -64.44
N ASN A 582 13.88 -30.90 -64.71
CA ASN A 582 15.01 -30.69 -65.63
C ASN A 582 14.96 -31.66 -66.81
N THR A 583 13.91 -32.49 -66.94
CA THR A 583 13.79 -33.40 -68.06
C THR A 583 13.23 -32.68 -69.27
N ALA A 584 14.06 -32.51 -70.30
CA ALA A 584 13.55 -32.03 -71.58
C ALA A 584 12.60 -33.06 -72.24
N PRO A 585 11.56 -32.59 -72.94
CA PRO A 585 10.68 -33.45 -73.72
C PRO A 585 11.40 -34.09 -74.91
N THR A 586 10.85 -35.20 -75.41
CA THR A 586 11.36 -35.94 -76.58
C THR A 586 10.47 -35.75 -77.79
N VAL A 587 11.05 -35.71 -79.00
CA VAL A 587 10.32 -35.49 -80.26
C VAL A 587 10.67 -36.55 -81.31
N ALA A 588 9.66 -37.06 -82.00
CA ALA A 588 9.79 -38.05 -83.08
C ALA A 588 9.01 -37.65 -84.34
N ILE A 589 9.52 -38.01 -85.53
CA ILE A 589 8.85 -37.81 -86.83
C ILE A 589 8.49 -39.15 -87.46
N THR A 590 7.33 -39.20 -88.11
CA THR A 590 6.86 -40.35 -88.88
C THR A 590 6.13 -39.89 -90.14
N TYR A 591 6.01 -40.75 -91.15
CA TYR A 591 5.58 -40.43 -92.51
C TYR A 591 4.54 -41.42 -93.04
N GLN A 592 3.68 -40.97 -93.93
CA GLN A 592 2.80 -41.83 -94.71
C GLN A 592 2.61 -41.26 -96.12
N GLU A 593 2.75 -42.10 -97.15
CA GLU A 593 2.38 -41.72 -98.51
C GLU A 593 0.86 -41.60 -98.63
N ILE A 594 0.39 -40.53 -99.27
CA ILE A 594 -1.02 -40.30 -99.55
C ILE A 594 -1.22 -39.92 -101.01
N THR A 595 -2.47 -40.06 -101.46
CA THR A 595 -2.88 -39.51 -102.75
C THR A 595 -2.93 -37.99 -102.67
N ASP A 596 -2.59 -37.31 -103.77
CA ASP A 596 -2.60 -35.85 -103.84
C ASP A 596 -3.95 -35.27 -103.41
N ASN A 597 -3.89 -34.17 -102.66
CA ASN A 597 -5.04 -33.47 -102.07
C ASN A 597 -5.95 -34.34 -101.17
N ALA A 598 -5.48 -35.49 -100.69
CA ALA A 598 -6.21 -36.30 -99.71
C ALA A 598 -6.18 -35.64 -98.32
N SER A 599 -7.21 -35.95 -97.50
CA SER A 599 -7.23 -35.52 -96.10
C SER A 599 -6.04 -36.09 -95.33
N THR A 600 -5.52 -35.32 -94.36
CA THR A 600 -4.46 -35.77 -93.45
C THR A 600 -4.85 -37.06 -92.71
N PRO A 601 -4.08 -38.15 -92.84
CA PRO A 601 -4.38 -39.42 -92.17
C PRO A 601 -4.33 -39.32 -90.65
N THR A 602 -5.06 -40.22 -89.98
CA THR A 602 -5.07 -40.27 -88.51
C THR A 602 -4.19 -41.37 -87.90
N SER A 603 -3.63 -42.27 -88.71
CA SER A 603 -2.84 -43.42 -88.27
C SER A 603 -2.04 -44.03 -89.42
N GLY A 604 -1.10 -44.93 -89.11
CA GLY A 604 -0.31 -45.66 -90.12
C GLY A 604 0.96 -44.93 -90.59
N TYR A 605 1.41 -43.95 -89.82
CA TYR A 605 2.70 -43.29 -90.05
C TYR A 605 3.85 -44.21 -89.65
N LEU A 606 4.93 -44.20 -90.42
CA LEU A 606 6.12 -45.03 -90.29
C LEU A 606 7.37 -44.17 -90.11
N SER A 607 8.44 -44.72 -89.52
CA SER A 607 9.71 -43.98 -89.38
C SER A 607 10.44 -43.76 -90.71
N SER A 608 10.10 -44.50 -91.77
CA SER A 608 10.59 -44.32 -93.14
C SER A 608 9.58 -44.84 -94.19
N LEU A 609 9.70 -44.36 -95.43
CA LEU A 609 9.02 -44.95 -96.59
C LEU A 609 9.96 -45.94 -97.28
N ALA A 610 9.46 -47.15 -97.59
CA ALA A 610 10.26 -48.22 -98.21
C ALA A 610 10.35 -48.13 -99.74
N HIS A 611 9.65 -47.18 -100.38
CA HIS A 611 9.53 -47.04 -101.83
C HIS A 611 9.61 -45.57 -102.25
N SER A 612 9.94 -45.31 -103.51
CA SER A 612 9.96 -43.96 -104.10
C SER A 612 8.54 -43.42 -104.24
N VAL A 613 8.33 -42.14 -103.90
CA VAL A 613 7.07 -41.42 -104.05
C VAL A 613 7.02 -40.77 -105.43
N ARG A 614 5.97 -41.09 -106.20
CA ARG A 614 5.77 -40.55 -107.56
C ARG A 614 5.39 -39.06 -107.52
N GLY A 615 5.83 -38.28 -108.52
CA GLY A 615 5.30 -36.94 -108.77
C GLY A 615 3.77 -36.89 -108.85
N ALA A 616 3.15 -35.83 -108.30
CA ALA A 616 1.70 -35.71 -108.10
C ALA A 616 1.10 -36.70 -107.08
N LYS A 617 1.89 -37.10 -106.08
CA LYS A 617 1.43 -37.65 -104.79
C LYS A 617 1.85 -36.70 -103.66
N SER A 618 1.38 -36.96 -102.44
CA SER A 618 1.78 -36.17 -101.29
C SER A 618 2.27 -37.07 -100.15
N VAL A 619 3.12 -36.54 -99.28
CA VAL A 619 3.60 -37.21 -98.08
C VAL A 619 2.97 -36.54 -96.87
N ALA A 620 2.18 -37.30 -96.11
CA ALA A 620 1.74 -36.88 -94.80
C ALA A 620 2.88 -37.02 -93.80
N ILE A 621 3.12 -35.98 -93.02
CA ILE A 621 4.16 -35.92 -92.00
C ILE A 621 3.49 -35.78 -90.64
N GLN A 622 3.90 -36.61 -89.67
CA GLN A 622 3.47 -36.53 -88.28
C GLN A 622 4.67 -36.27 -87.37
N VAL A 623 4.56 -35.26 -86.52
CA VAL A 623 5.49 -34.96 -85.44
C VAL A 623 4.80 -35.26 -84.10
N THR A 624 5.45 -36.03 -83.23
CA THR A 624 4.93 -36.38 -81.89
C THR A 624 5.92 -35.90 -80.83
N ALA A 625 5.45 -35.12 -79.86
CA ALA A 625 6.23 -34.76 -78.67
C ALA A 625 5.71 -35.51 -77.43
N THR A 626 6.63 -36.03 -76.62
CA THR A 626 6.33 -36.80 -75.40
C THR A 626 7.11 -36.23 -74.23
N GLU A 627 6.41 -35.95 -73.13
CA GLU A 627 6.99 -35.56 -71.85
C GLU A 627 7.50 -36.78 -71.07
N ALA A 628 8.61 -36.61 -70.37
CA ALA A 628 9.23 -37.64 -69.53
C ALA A 628 9.50 -37.10 -68.11
N GLY A 629 8.43 -36.75 -67.40
CA GLY A 629 8.51 -36.08 -66.10
C GLY A 629 7.16 -35.45 -65.80
N GLY A 630 6.81 -35.28 -64.53
CA GLY A 630 5.50 -34.78 -64.13
C GLY A 630 5.26 -33.34 -64.60
N GLY A 631 4.23 -33.14 -65.43
CA GLY A 631 3.79 -31.84 -65.94
C GLY A 631 3.34 -31.93 -67.39
N ALA A 632 2.07 -32.22 -67.64
CA ALA A 632 1.54 -32.64 -68.94
C ALA A 632 1.42 -31.54 -70.01
N THR A 633 2.09 -30.39 -69.83
CA THR A 633 1.84 -29.19 -70.63
C THR A 633 3.02 -28.81 -71.52
N LEU A 634 3.10 -29.46 -72.68
CA LEU A 634 3.99 -29.05 -73.77
C LEU A 634 3.50 -27.74 -74.40
N THR A 635 4.42 -26.81 -74.65
CA THR A 635 4.18 -25.53 -75.34
C THR A 635 4.95 -25.45 -76.66
N GLY A 636 4.51 -24.58 -77.58
CA GLY A 636 5.15 -24.34 -78.89
C GLY A 636 4.60 -25.15 -80.06
N SER A 637 5.14 -24.89 -81.26
CA SER A 637 4.80 -25.59 -82.50
C SER A 637 6.07 -25.97 -83.27
N PRO A 638 6.19 -27.20 -83.79
CA PRO A 638 7.35 -27.60 -84.57
C PRO A 638 7.31 -26.99 -85.97
N ALA A 639 8.48 -26.76 -86.56
CA ALA A 639 8.62 -26.41 -87.98
C ALA A 639 9.30 -27.57 -88.73
N VAL A 640 8.70 -27.97 -89.86
CA VAL A 640 9.25 -28.99 -90.76
C VAL A 640 9.54 -28.34 -92.10
N THR A 641 10.75 -28.56 -92.62
CA THR A 641 11.10 -28.20 -93.98
C THR A 641 11.55 -29.43 -94.77
N VAL A 642 11.25 -29.43 -96.06
CA VAL A 642 11.62 -30.49 -97.00
C VAL A 642 12.54 -29.87 -98.05
N THR A 643 13.74 -30.42 -98.19
CA THR A 643 14.70 -30.00 -99.21
C THR A 643 14.89 -31.13 -100.19
N GLU A 644 14.53 -30.90 -101.44
CA GLU A 644 14.75 -31.84 -102.53
C GLU A 644 16.22 -31.80 -102.99
N THR A 645 16.71 -32.92 -103.51
CA THR A 645 18.07 -32.99 -104.08
C THR A 645 18.19 -32.01 -105.24
N GLY A 646 19.12 -31.05 -105.15
CA GLY A 646 19.37 -30.03 -106.18
C GLY A 646 18.52 -28.76 -106.06
N ALA A 647 17.58 -28.68 -105.11
CA ALA A 647 16.81 -27.47 -104.85
C ALA A 647 17.66 -26.40 -104.14
N SER A 648 17.49 -25.13 -104.52
CA SER A 648 18.21 -24.00 -103.92
C SER A 648 17.61 -23.53 -102.60
N SER A 649 16.45 -24.06 -102.19
CA SER A 649 15.73 -23.66 -100.98
C SER A 649 14.83 -24.79 -100.49
N ALA A 650 14.61 -24.83 -99.17
CA ALA A 650 13.72 -25.79 -98.53
C ALA A 650 12.26 -25.30 -98.59
N THR A 651 11.31 -26.22 -98.75
CA THR A 651 9.87 -25.96 -98.69
C THR A 651 9.37 -26.17 -97.27
N THR A 652 8.64 -25.22 -96.71
CA THR A 652 8.05 -25.35 -95.37
C THR A 652 6.74 -26.11 -95.42
N VAL A 653 6.59 -27.12 -94.57
CA VAL A 653 5.35 -27.89 -94.41
C VAL A 653 4.51 -27.25 -93.31
N THR A 654 3.27 -26.88 -93.63
CA THR A 654 2.34 -26.36 -92.62
C THR A 654 1.82 -27.53 -91.78
N LEU A 655 2.08 -27.48 -90.48
CA LEU A 655 1.63 -28.49 -89.53
C LEU A 655 0.45 -27.97 -88.70
N THR A 656 -0.55 -28.83 -88.45
CA THR A 656 -1.71 -28.55 -87.60
C THR A 656 -1.67 -29.46 -86.37
N GLU A 657 -1.91 -28.91 -85.18
CA GLU A 657 -2.04 -29.70 -83.94
C GLU A 657 -3.34 -30.50 -83.97
N THR A 658 -3.27 -31.80 -83.67
CA THR A 658 -4.39 -32.74 -83.85
C THR A 658 -4.83 -33.44 -82.56
N SER A 659 -4.16 -33.21 -81.43
CA SER A 659 -4.53 -33.79 -80.13
C SER A 659 -4.13 -32.90 -78.95
N SER A 660 -5.07 -32.68 -78.04
CA SER A 660 -4.84 -31.98 -76.77
C SER A 660 -4.43 -32.98 -75.67
N GLY A 661 -3.14 -33.05 -75.34
CA GLY A 661 -2.61 -33.83 -74.19
C GLY A 661 -1.34 -34.63 -74.48
N SER A 662 -1.18 -35.11 -75.72
CA SER A 662 0.11 -35.51 -76.29
C SER A 662 0.20 -34.73 -77.59
N LYS A 663 1.13 -33.79 -77.68
CA LYS A 663 1.14 -32.86 -78.80
C LYS A 663 1.54 -33.62 -80.07
N VAL A 664 0.57 -33.84 -80.95
CA VAL A 664 0.77 -34.46 -82.26
C VAL A 664 0.42 -33.42 -83.33
N TRP A 665 1.38 -33.13 -84.20
CA TRP A 665 1.19 -32.22 -85.33
C TRP A 665 1.26 -32.99 -86.64
N ARG A 666 0.37 -32.65 -87.58
CA ARG A 666 0.29 -33.29 -88.89
C ARG A 666 0.24 -32.27 -90.00
N GLY A 667 0.91 -32.55 -91.10
CA GLY A 667 0.85 -31.74 -92.31
C GLY A 667 1.08 -32.59 -93.55
N VAL A 668 0.91 -31.97 -94.70
CA VAL A 668 1.08 -32.61 -96.01
C VAL A 668 2.13 -31.85 -96.78
N TYR A 669 3.06 -32.58 -97.36
CA TYR A 669 3.99 -32.09 -98.35
C TYR A 669 3.61 -32.63 -99.72
N ASP A 670 3.21 -31.75 -100.63
CA ASP A 670 2.89 -32.12 -102.00
C ASP A 670 4.18 -32.29 -102.81
N VAL A 671 4.36 -33.46 -103.42
CA VAL A 671 5.55 -33.75 -104.22
C VAL A 671 5.39 -33.08 -105.59
N PRO A 672 6.26 -32.12 -105.97
CA PRO A 672 6.16 -31.41 -107.23
C PRO A 672 6.12 -32.36 -108.42
N SER A 673 5.19 -32.12 -109.34
CA SER A 673 5.04 -32.90 -110.58
C SER A 673 6.12 -32.60 -111.63
N THR A 674 7.00 -31.63 -111.38
CA THR A 674 8.08 -31.20 -112.29
C THR A 674 9.35 -30.97 -111.47
N GLY A 675 10.34 -31.86 -111.61
CA GLY A 675 11.62 -31.80 -110.88
C GLY A 675 12.51 -33.00 -111.25
N SER A 676 13.80 -32.93 -110.91
CA SER A 676 14.75 -34.04 -111.09
C SER A 676 14.47 -35.16 -110.09
N ASP A 677 14.65 -36.43 -110.50
CA ASP A 677 14.63 -37.56 -109.58
C ASP A 677 15.67 -37.38 -108.48
N GLY A 678 15.34 -37.77 -107.25
CA GLY A 678 16.30 -37.66 -106.16
C GLY A 678 15.72 -37.87 -104.77
N THR A 679 16.62 -37.84 -103.80
CA THR A 679 16.27 -38.00 -102.39
C THR A 679 15.72 -36.67 -101.85
N ALA A 680 14.46 -36.65 -101.41
CA ALA A 680 13.94 -35.56 -100.59
C ALA A 680 14.41 -35.77 -99.15
N THR A 681 15.14 -34.80 -98.62
CA THR A 681 15.56 -34.82 -97.22
C THR A 681 14.59 -33.96 -96.42
N VAL A 682 13.91 -34.58 -95.47
CA VAL A 682 13.08 -33.87 -94.49
C VAL A 682 13.98 -33.43 -93.36
N ALA A 683 14.24 -32.13 -93.29
CA ALA A 683 14.99 -31.54 -92.20
C ALA A 683 14.00 -31.02 -91.15
N LEU A 684 14.04 -31.60 -89.96
CA LEU A 684 13.30 -31.07 -88.84
C LEU A 684 14.12 -29.98 -88.15
N THR A 685 13.56 -28.77 -88.09
CA THR A 685 14.04 -27.74 -87.20
C THR A 685 12.97 -27.54 -86.13
N VAL A 686 12.96 -28.40 -85.11
CA VAL A 686 12.10 -28.15 -83.96
C VAL A 686 12.74 -27.03 -83.16
N SER A 687 12.15 -25.85 -83.21
CA SER A 687 12.41 -24.85 -82.18
C SER A 687 11.10 -24.58 -81.45
N GLY A 688 11.21 -24.24 -80.17
CA GLY A 688 10.05 -23.78 -79.40
C GLY A 688 9.21 -24.85 -78.72
N ILE A 689 9.48 -26.15 -78.87
CA ILE A 689 8.83 -27.18 -78.03
C ILE A 689 9.51 -27.23 -76.66
N ALA A 690 8.76 -26.88 -75.62
CA ALA A 690 9.24 -26.92 -74.25
C ALA A 690 8.16 -27.41 -73.28
N ASP A 691 8.60 -28.00 -72.17
CA ASP A 691 7.72 -28.37 -71.06
C ASP A 691 7.29 -27.14 -70.23
N GLU A 692 6.52 -27.37 -69.16
CA GLU A 692 6.05 -26.32 -68.25
C GLU A 692 7.18 -25.64 -67.45
N ALA A 693 8.29 -26.34 -67.21
CA ALA A 693 9.51 -25.79 -66.61
C ALA A 693 10.39 -25.02 -67.63
N GLY A 694 10.03 -25.05 -68.91
CA GLY A 694 10.74 -24.44 -70.01
C GLY A 694 11.96 -25.23 -70.49
N ASN A 695 12.10 -26.52 -70.15
CA ASN A 695 13.11 -27.39 -70.76
C ASN A 695 12.75 -27.59 -72.23
N VAL A 696 13.66 -27.20 -73.12
CA VAL A 696 13.44 -27.27 -74.57
C VAL A 696 13.79 -28.67 -75.04
N ALA A 697 12.92 -29.28 -75.85
CA ALA A 697 13.21 -30.55 -76.49
C ALA A 697 14.57 -30.51 -77.18
N ALA A 698 15.46 -31.45 -76.82
CA ALA A 698 16.75 -31.54 -77.47
C ALA A 698 16.55 -31.86 -78.96
N VAL A 699 16.87 -30.90 -79.82
CA VAL A 699 17.01 -31.18 -81.25
C VAL A 699 18.30 -31.98 -81.38
N ALA A 700 18.19 -33.28 -81.64
CA ALA A 700 19.33 -33.99 -82.19
C ALA A 700 19.67 -33.29 -83.51
N THR A 701 20.73 -32.48 -83.53
CA THR A 701 21.23 -31.81 -84.73
C THR A 701 21.38 -32.86 -85.82
N GLY A 702 20.58 -32.75 -86.89
CA GLY A 702 20.61 -33.69 -87.99
C GLY A 702 19.63 -34.87 -87.89
N GLN A 703 18.48 -34.75 -87.21
CA GLN A 703 17.35 -35.66 -87.47
C GLN A 703 16.77 -35.36 -88.87
N THR A 704 17.56 -35.70 -89.89
CA THR A 704 17.16 -35.72 -91.30
C THR A 704 16.70 -37.12 -91.61
N THR A 705 15.43 -37.27 -91.93
CA THR A 705 14.99 -38.48 -92.61
C THR A 705 14.92 -38.17 -94.10
N SER A 706 14.85 -39.20 -94.93
CA SER A 706 14.67 -38.99 -96.35
C SER A 706 13.70 -39.99 -96.93
N PHE A 707 13.07 -39.57 -98.01
CA PHE A 707 12.32 -40.42 -98.93
C PHE A 707 12.79 -40.10 -100.35
N VAL A 708 12.61 -41.04 -101.28
CA VAL A 708 13.03 -40.85 -102.68
C VAL A 708 11.85 -40.35 -103.48
N ILE A 709 12.06 -39.33 -104.32
CA ILE A 709 11.11 -38.83 -105.32
C ILE A 709 11.51 -39.40 -106.68
N ASP A 710 10.52 -39.92 -107.41
CA ASP A 710 10.65 -40.39 -108.79
C ASP A 710 9.63 -39.69 -109.70
N ASN A 711 10.13 -38.82 -110.58
CA ASN A 711 9.37 -37.99 -111.49
C ASN A 711 9.59 -38.36 -112.98
N THR A 712 10.53 -39.26 -113.28
CA THR A 712 10.85 -39.64 -114.66
C THR A 712 9.85 -40.66 -115.20
N ALA A 713 9.12 -40.28 -116.25
CA ALA A 713 8.27 -41.22 -116.96
C ALA A 713 9.13 -42.27 -117.70
N PRO A 714 8.70 -43.54 -117.75
CA PRO A 714 9.42 -44.56 -118.50
C PRO A 714 9.39 -44.25 -120.01
N SER A 715 10.50 -44.52 -120.70
CA SER A 715 10.59 -44.37 -122.15
C SER A 715 10.19 -45.67 -122.86
N VAL A 716 9.54 -45.57 -124.02
CA VAL A 716 9.13 -46.73 -124.83
C VAL A 716 9.63 -46.56 -126.26
N ALA A 717 10.36 -47.54 -126.77
CA ALA A 717 10.84 -47.60 -128.15
C ALA A 717 10.24 -48.81 -128.88
N ILE A 718 9.90 -48.64 -130.16
CA ILE A 718 9.39 -49.71 -131.04
C ILE A 718 10.38 -49.92 -132.18
N THR A 719 10.79 -51.16 -132.40
CA THR A 719 11.68 -51.58 -133.48
C THR A 719 11.07 -52.77 -134.24
N TYR A 720 11.52 -52.98 -135.47
CA TYR A 720 10.88 -53.88 -136.43
C TYR A 720 11.93 -54.75 -137.15
N GLN A 721 11.54 -55.97 -137.55
CA GLN A 721 12.34 -56.80 -138.44
C GLN A 721 11.42 -57.51 -139.45
N GLU A 722 11.77 -57.48 -140.73
CA GLU A 722 11.07 -58.28 -141.75
C GLU A 722 11.44 -59.76 -141.58
N ILE A 723 10.43 -60.62 -141.57
CA ILE A 723 10.58 -62.08 -141.45
C ILE A 723 9.83 -62.78 -142.58
N THR A 724 10.23 -64.02 -142.86
CA THR A 724 9.44 -64.88 -143.75
C THR A 724 8.10 -65.23 -143.09
N ASP A 725 7.05 -65.35 -143.89
CA ASP A 725 5.69 -65.55 -143.38
C ASP A 725 5.61 -66.77 -142.44
N ASN A 726 4.94 -66.58 -141.30
CA ASN A 726 4.77 -67.57 -140.23
C ASN A 726 6.07 -68.10 -139.57
N ALA A 727 7.20 -67.41 -139.73
CA ALA A 727 8.44 -67.71 -138.98
C ALA A 727 8.32 -67.32 -137.49
N SER A 728 9.11 -67.98 -136.63
CA SER A 728 9.21 -67.61 -135.21
C SER A 728 9.73 -66.19 -135.03
N VAL A 729 9.21 -65.48 -134.03
CA VAL A 729 9.65 -64.12 -133.67
C VAL A 729 11.14 -64.13 -133.29
N PRO A 730 12.01 -63.38 -134.00
CA PRO A 730 13.45 -63.29 -133.70
C PRO A 730 13.71 -62.64 -132.34
N THR A 731 14.85 -62.94 -131.70
CA THR A 731 15.26 -62.31 -130.43
C THR A 731 16.24 -61.14 -130.61
N SER A 732 16.73 -60.89 -131.83
CA SER A 732 17.67 -59.80 -132.11
C SER A 732 17.63 -59.34 -133.58
N GLY A 733 18.28 -58.22 -133.87
CA GLY A 733 18.39 -57.64 -135.23
C GLY A 733 17.23 -56.73 -135.62
N TYR A 734 16.42 -56.27 -134.67
CA TYR A 734 15.37 -55.28 -134.90
C TYR A 734 15.96 -53.90 -135.19
N LEU A 735 15.30 -53.17 -136.09
CA LEU A 735 15.72 -51.85 -136.56
C LEU A 735 14.60 -50.83 -136.31
N ALA A 736 14.95 -49.56 -136.08
CA ALA A 736 13.96 -48.50 -135.89
C ALA A 736 13.08 -48.26 -137.13
N SER A 737 13.53 -48.69 -138.32
CA SER A 737 12.75 -48.66 -139.57
C SER A 737 13.21 -49.75 -140.55
N LEU A 738 12.30 -50.17 -141.43
CA LEU A 738 12.61 -51.09 -142.54
C LEU A 738 13.00 -50.28 -143.78
N ALA A 739 14.20 -50.50 -144.30
CA ALA A 739 14.75 -49.71 -145.41
C ALA A 739 14.11 -49.99 -146.78
N THR A 740 13.43 -51.13 -146.93
CA THR A 740 12.78 -51.56 -148.17
C THR A 740 11.31 -51.91 -147.93
N PRO A 741 10.39 -51.65 -148.88
CA PRO A 741 9.00 -52.04 -148.75
C PRO A 741 8.84 -53.57 -148.67
N VAL A 742 8.08 -54.05 -147.69
CA VAL A 742 7.78 -55.48 -147.52
C VAL A 742 6.86 -55.94 -148.67
N ARG A 743 7.34 -56.83 -149.55
CA ARG A 743 6.57 -57.36 -150.71
C ARG A 743 5.96 -58.74 -150.38
N GLY A 744 4.79 -59.04 -150.98
CA GLY A 744 3.87 -60.11 -150.57
C GLY A 744 4.45 -61.48 -150.21
N ALA A 745 3.85 -62.10 -149.18
CA ALA A 745 4.25 -63.33 -148.46
C ALA A 745 5.39 -63.20 -147.42
N LYS A 746 5.45 -62.06 -146.72
CA LYS A 746 6.39 -61.76 -145.61
C LYS A 746 5.63 -61.17 -144.42
N SER A 747 6.10 -61.39 -143.19
CA SER A 747 5.57 -60.77 -141.96
C SER A 747 6.58 -59.79 -141.35
N VAL A 748 6.14 -58.96 -140.40
CA VAL A 748 7.02 -58.06 -139.64
C VAL A 748 6.95 -58.42 -138.17
N ALA A 749 8.10 -58.78 -137.59
CA ALA A 749 8.25 -58.91 -136.15
C ALA A 749 8.40 -57.52 -135.52
N ILE A 750 7.76 -57.31 -134.37
CA ILE A 750 7.79 -56.05 -133.63
C ILE A 750 8.40 -56.30 -132.25
N GLN A 751 9.40 -55.52 -131.89
CA GLN A 751 9.96 -55.47 -130.55
C GLN A 751 9.63 -54.13 -129.90
N VAL A 752 9.18 -54.19 -128.65
CA VAL A 752 8.99 -53.01 -127.81
C VAL A 752 9.97 -53.09 -126.65
N THR A 753 10.74 -52.03 -126.44
CA THR A 753 11.62 -51.89 -125.28
C THR A 753 11.11 -50.74 -124.44
N ALA A 754 10.70 -51.04 -123.21
CA ALA A 754 10.42 -50.04 -122.20
C ALA A 754 11.62 -49.92 -121.28
N THR A 755 12.09 -48.70 -121.04
CA THR A 755 13.27 -48.43 -120.20
C THR A 755 12.90 -47.39 -119.16
N GLU A 756 13.06 -47.73 -117.88
CA GLU A 756 13.14 -46.73 -116.80
C GLU A 756 14.59 -46.25 -116.72
N THR A 757 14.77 -44.93 -116.71
CA THR A 757 16.10 -44.32 -116.56
C THR A 757 16.04 -43.34 -115.39
N GLY A 758 16.32 -43.84 -114.19
CA GLY A 758 16.38 -43.03 -112.97
C GLY A 758 15.13 -43.20 -112.12
N GLY A 759 15.30 -43.27 -110.79
CA GLY A 759 14.21 -43.39 -109.81
C GLY A 759 14.11 -44.75 -109.10
N GLY A 760 14.64 -45.82 -109.71
CA GLY A 760 14.65 -47.17 -109.14
C GLY A 760 13.27 -47.83 -109.11
N ALA A 761 12.31 -47.30 -109.85
CA ALA A 761 10.96 -47.83 -109.93
C ALA A 761 10.90 -49.07 -110.83
N THR A 762 10.07 -50.02 -110.45
CA THR A 762 9.82 -51.22 -111.25
C THR A 762 8.79 -50.91 -112.33
N LEU A 763 9.11 -51.20 -113.60
CA LEU A 763 8.13 -51.12 -114.69
C LEU A 763 7.00 -52.12 -114.45
N THR A 764 5.75 -51.71 -114.66
CA THR A 764 4.57 -52.58 -114.50
C THR A 764 3.60 -52.39 -115.67
N GLY A 765 2.99 -53.50 -116.13
CA GLY A 765 2.05 -53.53 -117.25
C GLY A 765 2.67 -53.92 -118.59
N SER A 766 1.88 -54.50 -119.50
CA SER A 766 2.34 -54.89 -120.84
C SER A 766 2.02 -53.80 -121.87
N PRO A 767 2.97 -53.40 -122.73
CA PRO A 767 2.69 -52.44 -123.80
C PRO A 767 1.70 -53.03 -124.82
N ALA A 768 0.87 -52.17 -125.41
CA ALA A 768 -0.03 -52.54 -126.49
C ALA A 768 0.45 -51.90 -127.80
N VAL A 769 0.57 -52.70 -128.87
CA VAL A 769 0.94 -52.20 -130.20
C VAL A 769 -0.19 -52.46 -131.20
N THR A 770 -0.57 -51.42 -131.92
CA THR A 770 -1.53 -51.50 -133.03
C THR A 770 -0.85 -51.12 -134.34
N VAL A 771 -1.00 -51.95 -135.37
CA VAL A 771 -0.48 -51.70 -136.72
C VAL A 771 -1.64 -51.35 -137.65
N THR A 772 -1.55 -50.20 -138.30
CA THR A 772 -2.60 -49.71 -139.22
C THR A 772 -2.03 -49.59 -140.63
N PRO A 773 -2.42 -50.46 -141.58
CA PRO A 773 -2.04 -50.31 -142.98
C PRO A 773 -2.68 -49.05 -143.58
N SER A 774 -1.98 -48.39 -144.52
CA SER A 774 -2.54 -47.25 -145.25
C SER A 774 -3.83 -47.66 -145.98
N GLY A 775 -4.98 -47.12 -145.55
CA GLY A 775 -6.31 -47.44 -146.06
C GLY A 775 -7.00 -48.68 -145.44
N GLY A 776 -6.43 -49.27 -144.37
CA GLY A 776 -6.96 -50.45 -143.68
C GLY A 776 -7.36 -50.21 -142.22
N SER A 777 -7.96 -51.23 -141.59
CA SER A 777 -8.26 -51.22 -140.15
C SER A 777 -7.03 -51.60 -139.32
N ALA A 778 -6.93 -51.03 -138.12
CA ALA A 778 -5.84 -51.32 -137.19
C ALA A 778 -5.93 -52.77 -136.66
N THR A 779 -4.81 -53.49 -136.66
CA THR A 779 -4.68 -54.82 -136.07
C THR A 779 -3.83 -54.72 -134.82
N THR A 780 -4.30 -55.29 -133.71
CA THR A 780 -3.52 -55.35 -132.47
C THR A 780 -2.51 -56.49 -132.55
N VAL A 781 -1.25 -56.21 -132.23
CA VAL A 781 -0.19 -57.20 -132.18
C VAL A 781 -0.06 -57.69 -130.74
N THR A 782 -0.15 -59.00 -130.56
CA THR A 782 0.10 -59.61 -129.25
C THR A 782 1.59 -59.63 -129.00
N LEU A 783 2.03 -58.96 -127.94
CA LEU A 783 3.43 -58.97 -127.50
C LEU A 783 3.62 -60.06 -126.44
N THR A 784 4.77 -60.72 -126.47
CA THR A 784 5.21 -61.61 -125.40
C THR A 784 6.42 -60.95 -124.74
N GLU A 785 6.37 -60.75 -123.43
CA GLU A 785 7.48 -60.21 -122.66
C GLU A 785 8.63 -61.23 -122.61
N THR A 786 9.82 -60.82 -123.00
CA THR A 786 10.99 -61.72 -123.12
C THR A 786 12.14 -61.37 -122.18
N SER A 787 12.08 -60.21 -121.51
CA SER A 787 13.11 -59.71 -120.61
C SER A 787 12.58 -58.60 -119.72
#